data_AF-A0A945CZA1-F1
#
_entry.id   AF-A0A945CZA1-F1
#
_cell.length_a   1.000
_cell.length_b   1.000
_cell.length_c   1.000
_cell.angle_alpha   90.00
_cell.angle_beta   90.00
_cell.angle_gamma   90.00
#
_symmetry.space_group_name_H-M   'P 1'
#
loop_
_entity.id
_entity.type
_entity.pdbx_description
1 polymer ?
#
loop_
_entity_poly.entity_id
_entity_poly.type
_entity_poly.pdbx_seq_one_letter_code
_entity_poly.pdbx_strand_id
1 'polypeptide(L)'
;MSDGAVSGSRVLLRRLREIMAGPGTAQQRLDLVVRGIAGNMVAEVCSVYLRRAGETLELFATEGLNPDAVHQTRLLVGEGLVGDIAAHARPLNLSDAQAHPNFAYRAETGEDIYQSLLGAPVMRSGRVIGVLIVQNRTSRQYSEEEVEALQTVAMVLAELVGGGELIPAEELVETTGNVTLQDRLEGVMLAEGLAQGVAVLHEPRVEVKRLFAENPDVEQARFQAAMEALREAVDAMLESDAMAGAGEHRDIIETYRMFADDRGWIGRIEEAVASGLSAEAAVQRVQVDTRRRMMGVADPYIRERLHDLDDLANRLLRLLSGKPATAAADDLPQDAVLIARNMGPAELLDYDQSRLRAVVLEEGSATAHVTIVAKALRIPMLGRVERILERAEPGDPVIVDADTGFVFIRPGEDVEETFATSMAARNSMQAEFAALRSEPAITRDGVEISLNVNANLIFDMAHLGDAGADGVGLFRTEIPFLVQGDVPPVEQQAKLYSEVLARAHGRPVTFRTLDIGGDKAMPAFAQAASAEGNDIGAEENPAMGWRSLRIGLDRPALLRNQLRALLQATAGGDLKVMFPMVSEVAEFKAARKILDIEVARMTERGSQVPGRIDVGAMIEVPILAWQIDPLLKVADFVSIGSNDLLQFLFASDRGNPTMAGRYDPLSPAVLAIVGHIASRGRAAGVPVSLCGEMAGRPLEAMALVGMGLKSLSMPAASVGPVKRMLRSLDLGHFHNYLQNYLDSSSHSLRDKLRNFAQDHDIAI
;
A
#
# COMPACT_ATOMS: atom_id res chain seq x y z
N MET A 1 -39.50 16.27 31.85
CA MET A 1 -38.88 15.62 33.02
C MET A 1 -37.54 15.01 32.58
N SER A 2 -36.55 15.85 32.24
CA SER A 2 -35.29 15.44 31.58
C SER A 2 -34.02 15.94 32.29
N ASP A 3 -34.15 16.60 33.45
CA ASP A 3 -33.00 17.15 34.21
C ASP A 3 -32.43 16.18 35.26
N GLY A 4 -33.04 15.01 35.46
CA GLY A 4 -32.63 14.06 36.50
C GLY A 4 -31.46 13.14 36.12
N ALA A 5 -31.31 12.79 34.84
CA ALA A 5 -30.42 11.71 34.39
C ALA A 5 -28.96 12.16 34.17
N VAL A 6 -28.73 13.36 33.62
CA VAL A 6 -27.39 13.95 33.42
C VAL A 6 -26.64 14.18 34.75
N SER A 7 -27.38 14.29 35.85
CA SER A 7 -26.85 14.38 37.22
C SER A 7 -26.26 13.05 37.70
N GLY A 8 -26.83 11.90 37.29
CA GLY A 8 -26.48 10.58 37.78
C GLY A 8 -25.08 10.11 37.39
N SER A 9 -24.69 10.24 36.11
CA SER A 9 -23.38 9.78 35.63
C SER A 9 -22.22 10.61 36.19
N ARG A 10 -22.39 11.94 36.30
CA ARG A 10 -21.40 12.85 36.90
C ARG A 10 -21.18 12.59 38.39
N VAL A 11 -22.26 12.29 39.13
CA VAL A 11 -22.18 11.92 40.55
C VAL A 11 -21.52 10.55 40.74
N LEU A 12 -21.85 9.60 39.88
CA LEU A 12 -21.28 8.25 39.90
C LEU A 12 -19.77 8.27 39.62
N LEU A 13 -19.34 9.00 38.58
CA LEU A 13 -17.91 9.16 38.25
C LEU A 13 -17.14 9.90 39.35
N ARG A 14 -17.74 10.92 39.98
CA ARG A 14 -17.14 11.63 41.12
C ARG A 14 -16.98 10.71 42.34
N ARG A 15 -17.99 9.89 42.66
CA ARG A 15 -17.91 8.91 43.76
C ARG A 15 -16.91 7.80 43.48
N LEU A 16 -16.85 7.30 42.24
CA LEU A 16 -15.80 6.36 41.84
C LEU A 16 -14.42 6.98 42.02
N ARG A 17 -14.21 8.24 41.65
CA ARG A 17 -12.94 8.96 41.88
C ARG A 17 -12.56 9.05 43.36
N GLU A 18 -13.52 9.31 44.25
CA GLU A 18 -13.29 9.37 45.69
C GLU A 18 -12.96 7.99 46.29
N ILE A 19 -13.61 6.91 45.82
CA ILE A 19 -13.32 5.53 46.21
C ILE A 19 -11.93 5.09 45.70
N MET A 20 -11.58 5.48 44.47
CA MET A 20 -10.30 5.16 43.83
C MET A 20 -9.11 5.88 44.49
N ALA A 21 -9.32 7.09 45.02
CA ALA A 21 -8.31 7.86 45.75
C ALA A 21 -8.26 7.54 47.26
N GLY A 22 -9.17 6.68 47.76
CA GLY A 22 -9.27 6.32 49.16
C GLY A 22 -8.25 5.27 49.62
N PRO A 23 -7.93 5.21 50.93
CA PRO A 23 -7.04 4.20 51.49
C PRO A 23 -7.68 2.80 51.48
N GLY A 24 -6.92 1.75 51.15
CA GLY A 24 -7.39 0.36 51.13
C GLY A 24 -6.58 -0.52 50.18
N THR A 25 -6.84 -1.83 50.18
CA THR A 25 -6.32 -2.77 49.16
C THR A 25 -7.12 -2.65 47.85
N ALA A 26 -6.56 -3.07 46.72
CA ALA A 26 -7.27 -3.02 45.43
C ALA A 26 -8.59 -3.82 45.44
N GLN A 27 -8.62 -4.95 46.16
CA GLN A 27 -9.83 -5.75 46.34
C GLN A 27 -10.92 -4.98 47.10
N GLN A 28 -10.56 -4.34 48.22
CA GLN A 28 -11.50 -3.51 48.99
C GLN A 28 -12.03 -2.32 48.17
N ARG A 29 -11.20 -1.74 47.30
CA ARG A 29 -11.66 -0.68 46.38
C ARG A 29 -12.63 -1.24 45.34
N LEU A 30 -12.35 -2.42 44.78
CA LEU A 30 -13.23 -3.08 43.81
C LEU A 30 -14.61 -3.40 44.43
N ASP A 31 -14.64 -3.91 45.67
CA ASP A 31 -15.89 -4.19 46.40
C ASP A 31 -16.72 -2.91 46.62
N LEU A 32 -16.07 -1.80 46.98
CA LEU A 32 -16.73 -0.50 47.15
C LEU A 32 -17.27 0.06 45.82
N VAL A 33 -16.54 -0.16 44.72
CA VAL A 33 -16.97 0.23 43.37
C VAL A 33 -18.23 -0.51 42.96
N VAL A 34 -18.26 -1.83 43.13
CA VAL A 34 -19.43 -2.67 42.78
C VAL A 34 -20.67 -2.24 43.57
N ARG A 35 -20.54 -1.94 44.88
CA ARG A 35 -21.62 -1.37 45.70
C ARG A 35 -22.10 -0.01 45.20
N GLY A 36 -21.16 0.86 44.81
CA GLY A 36 -21.46 2.19 44.29
C GLY A 36 -22.22 2.14 42.95
N ILE A 37 -21.89 1.18 42.10
CA ILE A 37 -22.56 0.96 40.81
C ILE A 37 -23.98 0.42 41.02
N ALA A 38 -24.13 -0.61 41.86
CA ALA A 38 -25.43 -1.19 42.20
C ALA A 38 -26.41 -0.14 42.74
N GLY A 39 -25.96 0.68 43.70
CA GLY A 39 -26.77 1.72 44.32
C GLY A 39 -27.19 2.85 43.37
N ASN A 40 -26.32 3.25 42.42
CA ASN A 40 -26.63 4.35 41.50
C ASN A 40 -27.45 3.90 40.28
N MET A 41 -27.26 2.68 39.79
CA MET A 41 -28.05 2.14 38.66
C MET A 41 -29.38 1.52 39.09
N VAL A 42 -29.66 1.51 40.41
CA VAL A 42 -30.80 0.83 41.03
C VAL A 42 -30.83 -0.63 40.57
N ALA A 43 -29.65 -1.25 40.56
CA ALA A 43 -29.46 -2.65 40.22
C ALA A 43 -29.39 -3.46 41.51
N GLU A 44 -30.06 -4.61 41.54
CA GLU A 44 -30.03 -5.50 42.71
C GLU A 44 -28.75 -6.34 42.73
N VAL A 45 -28.09 -6.49 41.58
CA VAL A 45 -26.78 -7.12 41.46
C VAL A 45 -25.84 -6.23 40.66
N CYS A 46 -24.58 -6.16 41.10
CA CYS A 46 -23.46 -5.75 40.27
C CYS A 46 -22.31 -6.75 40.46
N SER A 47 -21.64 -7.16 39.39
CA SER A 47 -20.54 -8.12 39.44
C SER A 47 -19.43 -7.77 38.45
N VAL A 48 -18.18 -8.04 38.82
CA VAL A 48 -17.00 -7.85 37.98
C VAL A 48 -16.27 -9.18 37.81
N TYR A 49 -16.14 -9.60 36.55
CA TYR A 49 -15.35 -10.75 36.14
C TYR A 49 -14.06 -10.26 35.51
N LEU A 50 -12.90 -10.78 35.90
CA LEU A 50 -11.61 -10.43 35.32
C LEU A 50 -10.97 -11.64 34.65
N ARG A 51 -10.25 -11.39 33.55
CA ARG A 51 -9.58 -12.42 32.76
C ARG A 51 -8.27 -12.84 33.44
N ARG A 52 -8.08 -14.14 33.57
CA ARG A 52 -6.88 -14.84 34.02
C ARG A 52 -6.16 -15.49 32.82
N ALA A 53 -4.94 -15.96 33.06
CA ALA A 53 -4.19 -16.77 32.09
C ALA A 53 -5.03 -17.96 31.57
N GLY A 54 -4.96 -18.23 30.26
CA GLY A 54 -5.69 -19.33 29.62
C GLY A 54 -7.16 -19.04 29.27
N GLU A 55 -7.49 -17.82 28.82
CA GLU A 55 -8.83 -17.45 28.33
C GLU A 55 -9.98 -17.71 29.32
N THR A 56 -9.71 -17.58 30.62
CA THR A 56 -10.69 -17.84 31.69
C THR A 56 -11.05 -16.55 32.41
N LEU A 57 -12.34 -16.31 32.65
CA LEU A 57 -12.91 -15.22 33.43
C LEU A 57 -13.22 -15.71 34.84
N GLU A 58 -12.76 -15.00 35.86
CA GLU A 58 -12.98 -15.29 37.28
C GLU A 58 -13.82 -14.19 37.91
N LEU A 59 -14.77 -14.53 38.79
CA LEU A 59 -15.55 -13.55 39.54
C LEU A 59 -14.70 -12.92 40.65
N PHE A 60 -14.41 -11.63 40.56
CA PHE A 60 -13.54 -10.93 41.51
C PHE A 60 -14.31 -10.11 42.55
N ALA A 61 -15.47 -9.58 42.20
CA ALA A 61 -16.28 -8.81 43.15
C ALA A 61 -17.75 -8.87 42.75
N THR A 62 -18.62 -8.90 43.75
CA THR A 62 -20.07 -8.87 43.56
C THR A 62 -20.77 -8.16 44.71
N GLU A 63 -21.87 -7.49 44.40
CA GLU A 63 -22.87 -7.02 45.35
C GLU A 63 -24.20 -7.63 44.89
N GLY A 64 -24.87 -8.39 45.75
CA GLY A 64 -26.16 -9.02 45.48
C GLY A 64 -26.13 -10.52 45.18
N LEU A 65 -25.07 -11.05 44.55
CA LEU A 65 -24.86 -12.51 44.43
C LEU A 65 -24.26 -13.10 45.72
N ASN A 66 -24.17 -14.43 45.77
CA ASN A 66 -23.54 -15.12 46.90
C ASN A 66 -22.06 -14.70 47.07
N PRO A 67 -21.66 -14.09 48.20
CA PRO A 67 -20.28 -13.66 48.42
C PRO A 67 -19.26 -14.80 48.39
N ASP A 68 -19.67 -16.03 48.76
CA ASP A 68 -18.80 -17.21 48.74
C ASP A 68 -18.39 -17.64 47.31
N ALA A 69 -19.07 -17.12 46.28
CA ALA A 69 -18.76 -17.40 44.87
C ALA A 69 -17.57 -16.59 44.33
N VAL A 70 -17.14 -15.54 45.05
CA VAL A 70 -15.99 -14.71 44.68
C VAL A 70 -14.71 -15.56 44.73
N HIS A 71 -13.90 -15.50 43.66
CA HIS A 71 -12.73 -16.34 43.39
C HIS A 71 -12.98 -17.86 43.22
N GLN A 72 -14.23 -18.32 43.32
CA GLN A 72 -14.60 -19.72 43.07
C GLN A 72 -15.18 -19.91 41.66
N THR A 73 -16.04 -19.00 41.22
CA THR A 73 -16.69 -19.09 39.90
C THR A 73 -15.72 -18.70 38.78
N ARG A 74 -15.56 -19.60 37.80
CA ARG A 74 -14.74 -19.40 36.60
C ARG A 74 -15.49 -19.82 35.33
N LEU A 75 -15.28 -19.09 34.25
CA LEU A 75 -15.97 -19.26 32.95
C LEU A 75 -14.95 -19.11 31.82
N LEU A 76 -15.08 -19.83 30.72
CA LEU A 76 -14.24 -19.57 29.53
C LEU A 76 -14.74 -18.35 28.74
N VAL A 77 -13.85 -17.68 28.02
CA VAL A 77 -14.26 -16.71 27.00
C VAL A 77 -15.14 -17.42 25.95
N GLY A 78 -16.29 -16.82 25.63
CA GLY A 78 -17.35 -17.43 24.80
C GLY A 78 -18.34 -18.34 25.56
N GLU A 79 -18.13 -18.61 26.84
CA GLU A 79 -19.04 -19.42 27.67
C GLU A 79 -20.02 -18.54 28.47
N GLY A 80 -21.32 -18.74 28.28
CA GLY A 80 -22.35 -17.94 28.95
C GLY A 80 -22.48 -16.52 28.41
N LEU A 81 -23.38 -15.72 28.98
CA LEU A 81 -23.54 -14.31 28.61
C LEU A 81 -22.29 -13.48 28.93
N VAL A 82 -21.62 -13.80 30.03
CA VAL A 82 -20.37 -13.14 30.46
C VAL A 82 -19.25 -13.42 29.44
N GLY A 83 -19.09 -14.69 29.05
CA GLY A 83 -18.11 -15.08 28.04
C GLY A 83 -18.42 -14.53 26.66
N ASP A 84 -19.71 -14.39 26.28
CA ASP A 84 -20.13 -13.80 25.00
C ASP A 84 -19.75 -12.31 24.89
N ILE A 85 -19.98 -11.55 25.97
CA ILE A 85 -19.56 -10.15 26.06
C ILE A 85 -18.03 -10.04 25.94
N ALA A 86 -17.30 -10.97 26.58
CA ALA A 86 -15.84 -10.99 26.50
C ALA A 86 -15.31 -11.39 25.12
N ALA A 87 -15.96 -12.32 24.43
CA ALA A 87 -15.54 -12.78 23.11
C ALA A 87 -15.76 -11.71 22.03
N HIS A 88 -16.88 -10.97 22.12
CA HIS A 88 -17.29 -10.01 21.09
C HIS A 88 -16.96 -8.55 21.42
N ALA A 89 -16.42 -8.27 22.61
CA ALA A 89 -16.04 -6.94 23.07
C ALA A 89 -17.14 -5.86 22.89
N ARG A 90 -18.41 -6.24 23.08
CA ARG A 90 -19.58 -5.35 22.92
C ARG A 90 -20.51 -5.45 24.13
N PRO A 91 -21.20 -4.37 24.52
CA PRO A 91 -22.18 -4.44 25.60
C PRO A 91 -23.37 -5.31 25.20
N LEU A 92 -24.02 -5.92 26.19
CA LEU A 92 -25.20 -6.75 26.01
C LEU A 92 -26.30 -6.28 26.97
N ASN A 93 -27.45 -5.91 26.43
CA ASN A 93 -28.60 -5.39 27.17
C ASN A 93 -29.81 -6.29 26.90
N LEU A 94 -30.21 -7.08 27.89
CA LEU A 94 -31.27 -8.08 27.80
C LEU A 94 -32.34 -7.81 28.86
N SER A 95 -33.59 -7.69 28.41
CA SER A 95 -34.76 -7.62 29.29
C SER A 95 -35.17 -8.98 29.86
N ASP A 96 -34.72 -10.07 29.23
CA ASP A 96 -34.83 -11.46 29.66
C ASP A 96 -33.53 -12.21 29.30
N ALA A 97 -32.66 -12.38 30.30
CA ALA A 97 -31.38 -13.05 30.18
C ALA A 97 -31.54 -14.58 30.10
N GLN A 98 -32.57 -15.15 30.73
CA GLN A 98 -32.76 -16.60 30.83
C GLN A 98 -33.26 -17.19 29.50
N ALA A 99 -34.00 -16.40 28.71
CA ALA A 99 -34.44 -16.79 27.38
C ALA A 99 -33.31 -16.75 26.31
N HIS A 100 -32.11 -16.26 26.64
CA HIS A 100 -31.03 -16.12 25.67
C HIS A 100 -30.34 -17.47 25.38
N PRO A 101 -30.07 -17.84 24.11
CA PRO A 101 -29.48 -19.14 23.74
C PRO A 101 -28.12 -19.43 24.39
N ASN A 102 -27.34 -18.38 24.65
CA ASN A 102 -26.03 -18.47 25.29
C ASN A 102 -26.09 -18.32 26.83
N PHE A 103 -27.25 -18.41 27.46
CA PHE A 103 -27.34 -18.39 28.92
C PHE A 103 -26.76 -19.69 29.52
N ALA A 104 -25.74 -19.56 30.36
CA ALA A 104 -25.11 -20.69 31.05
C ALA A 104 -25.33 -20.55 32.55
N TYR A 105 -26.17 -21.43 33.10
CA TYR A 105 -26.59 -21.38 34.51
C TYR A 105 -25.48 -21.85 35.46
N ARG A 106 -25.18 -21.05 36.50
CA ARG A 106 -24.28 -21.44 37.61
C ARG A 106 -25.02 -21.48 38.95
N ALA A 107 -25.27 -22.68 39.47
CA ALA A 107 -25.98 -22.87 40.74
C ALA A 107 -25.28 -22.22 41.97
N GLU A 108 -23.96 -22.03 41.88
CA GLU A 108 -23.11 -21.46 42.92
C GLU A 108 -23.20 -19.93 43.05
N THR A 109 -23.68 -19.21 42.02
CA THR A 109 -23.82 -17.74 42.06
C THR A 109 -25.18 -17.27 42.60
N GLY A 110 -26.22 -18.13 42.57
CA GLY A 110 -27.58 -17.78 42.98
C GLY A 110 -28.30 -16.82 42.03
N GLU A 111 -27.93 -16.83 40.74
CA GLU A 111 -28.41 -15.88 39.74
C GLU A 111 -29.81 -16.18 39.16
N ASP A 112 -30.44 -17.29 39.56
CA ASP A 112 -31.71 -17.83 39.02
C ASP A 112 -32.92 -16.90 39.20
N ILE A 113 -32.86 -16.04 40.18
CA ILE A 113 -33.92 -15.10 40.53
C ILE A 113 -33.91 -13.82 39.69
N TYR A 114 -32.85 -13.57 38.90
CA TYR A 114 -32.69 -12.33 38.12
C TYR A 114 -33.11 -12.53 36.65
N GLN A 115 -33.89 -11.58 36.13
CA GLN A 115 -34.48 -11.65 34.79
C GLN A 115 -33.76 -10.77 33.78
N SER A 116 -33.42 -9.52 34.10
CA SER A 116 -32.73 -8.64 33.15
C SER A 116 -31.22 -8.56 33.43
N LEU A 117 -30.43 -8.39 32.38
CA LEU A 117 -28.98 -8.27 32.43
C LEU A 117 -28.50 -7.14 31.52
N LEU A 118 -27.64 -6.27 32.06
CA LEU A 118 -26.81 -5.36 31.28
C LEU A 118 -25.35 -5.63 31.60
N GLY A 119 -24.56 -5.93 30.57
CA GLY A 119 -23.13 -6.15 30.71
C GLY A 119 -22.32 -5.27 29.77
N ALA A 120 -21.16 -4.83 30.22
CA ALA A 120 -20.21 -4.04 29.45
C ALA A 120 -18.80 -4.63 29.57
N PRO A 121 -18.03 -4.72 28.48
CA PRO A 121 -16.66 -5.22 28.52
C PRO A 121 -15.74 -4.20 29.22
N VAL A 122 -14.86 -4.70 30.07
CA VAL A 122 -13.78 -3.92 30.69
C VAL A 122 -12.56 -4.04 29.77
N MET A 123 -12.20 -2.93 29.12
CA MET A 123 -11.25 -2.88 28.01
C MET A 123 -9.99 -2.11 28.39
N ARG A 124 -8.82 -2.66 28.07
CA ARG A 124 -7.53 -1.96 28.17
C ARG A 124 -6.65 -2.28 26.96
N SER A 125 -6.02 -1.26 26.36
CA SER A 125 -5.14 -1.43 25.20
C SER A 125 -5.78 -2.19 24.02
N GLY A 126 -7.09 -2.04 23.82
CA GLY A 126 -7.84 -2.73 22.76
C GLY A 126 -8.16 -4.20 23.04
N ARG A 127 -7.83 -4.72 24.23
CA ARG A 127 -8.12 -6.08 24.67
C ARG A 127 -9.17 -6.08 25.78
N VAL A 128 -10.02 -7.12 25.80
CA VAL A 128 -10.95 -7.37 26.90
C VAL A 128 -10.18 -7.99 28.06
N ILE A 129 -10.12 -7.27 29.18
CA ILE A 129 -9.48 -7.72 30.43
C ILE A 129 -10.51 -8.18 31.47
N GLY A 130 -11.80 -7.98 31.21
CA GLY A 130 -12.88 -8.41 32.09
C GLY A 130 -14.26 -8.00 31.58
N VAL A 131 -15.29 -8.24 32.39
CA VAL A 131 -16.68 -7.91 32.10
C VAL A 131 -17.35 -7.38 33.38
N LEU A 132 -18.02 -6.24 33.25
CA LEU A 132 -18.85 -5.63 34.30
C LEU A 132 -20.32 -5.93 34.00
N ILE A 133 -21.06 -6.41 35.00
CA ILE A 133 -22.45 -6.85 34.85
C ILE A 133 -23.33 -6.23 35.92
N VAL A 134 -24.56 -5.85 35.53
CA VAL A 134 -25.65 -5.50 36.45
C VAL A 134 -26.92 -6.30 36.12
N GLN A 135 -27.66 -6.70 37.14
CA GLN A 135 -28.90 -7.49 36.99
C GLN A 135 -30.02 -7.01 37.91
N ASN A 136 -31.27 -7.32 37.53
CA ASN A 136 -32.49 -7.04 38.30
C ASN A 136 -33.48 -8.21 38.21
N ARG A 137 -34.28 -8.43 39.27
CA ARG A 137 -35.32 -9.46 39.35
C ARG A 137 -36.51 -9.18 38.43
N THR A 138 -36.84 -7.91 38.24
CA THR A 138 -37.90 -7.48 37.33
C THR A 138 -37.35 -7.35 35.92
N SER A 139 -38.07 -7.84 34.91
CA SER A 139 -37.76 -7.54 33.51
C SER A 139 -37.69 -6.02 33.28
N ARG A 140 -36.49 -5.54 32.97
CA ARG A 140 -36.15 -4.14 32.72
C ARG A 140 -35.33 -4.05 31.44
N GLN A 141 -35.69 -3.12 30.57
CA GLN A 141 -34.85 -2.74 29.44
C GLN A 141 -34.09 -1.46 29.82
N TYR A 142 -32.77 -1.53 29.88
CA TYR A 142 -31.94 -0.38 30.23
C TYR A 142 -31.91 0.61 29.06
N SER A 143 -31.93 1.92 29.35
CA SER A 143 -31.86 2.96 28.31
C SER A 143 -30.45 3.06 27.71
N GLU A 144 -30.33 3.67 26.53
CA GLU A 144 -29.01 3.91 25.91
C GLU A 144 -28.08 4.72 26.83
N GLU A 145 -28.62 5.71 27.56
CA GLU A 145 -27.86 6.49 28.55
C GLU A 145 -27.31 5.62 29.69
N GLU A 146 -28.05 4.60 30.13
CA GLU A 146 -27.62 3.66 31.18
C GLU A 146 -26.56 2.69 30.66
N VAL A 147 -26.65 2.29 29.38
CA VAL A 147 -25.63 1.48 28.70
C VAL A 147 -24.33 2.28 28.61
N GLU A 148 -24.38 3.53 28.14
CA GLU A 148 -23.23 4.43 28.03
C GLU A 148 -22.59 4.71 29.40
N ALA A 149 -23.43 4.90 30.43
CA ALA A 149 -22.94 5.07 31.80
C ALA A 149 -22.17 3.84 32.29
N LEU A 150 -22.71 2.62 32.10
CA LEU A 150 -22.03 1.38 32.49
C LEU A 150 -20.73 1.17 31.72
N GLN A 151 -20.70 1.48 30.43
CA GLN A 151 -19.48 1.41 29.62
C GLN A 151 -18.41 2.40 30.09
N THR A 152 -18.80 3.62 30.44
CA THR A 152 -17.88 4.63 30.99
C THR A 152 -17.27 4.14 32.31
N VAL A 153 -18.08 3.49 33.15
CA VAL A 153 -17.63 2.89 34.40
C VAL A 153 -16.70 1.71 34.16
N ALA A 154 -17.01 0.84 33.20
CA ALA A 154 -16.17 -0.29 32.82
C ALA A 154 -14.78 0.17 32.32
N MET A 155 -14.73 1.28 31.59
CA MET A 155 -13.47 1.91 31.17
C MET A 155 -12.65 2.42 32.36
N VAL A 156 -13.28 3.05 33.35
CA VAL A 156 -12.58 3.51 34.57
C VAL A 156 -12.09 2.33 35.42
N LEU A 157 -12.87 1.25 35.49
CA LEU A 157 -12.50 0.01 36.19
C LEU A 157 -11.29 -0.68 35.54
N ALA A 158 -11.13 -0.57 34.22
CA ALA A 158 -10.00 -1.16 33.51
C ALA A 158 -8.63 -0.65 34.03
N GLU A 159 -8.57 0.60 34.47
CA GLU A 159 -7.36 1.20 35.03
C GLU A 159 -7.02 0.65 36.44
N LEU A 160 -8.03 0.39 37.28
CA LEU A 160 -7.82 -0.24 38.59
C LEU A 160 -7.17 -1.62 38.43
N VAL A 161 -7.69 -2.41 37.49
CA VAL A 161 -7.22 -3.78 37.23
C VAL A 161 -5.84 -3.75 36.58
N GLY A 162 -5.59 -2.78 35.70
CA GLY A 162 -4.33 -2.64 34.96
C GLY A 162 -3.11 -2.22 35.79
N GLY A 163 -3.31 -1.75 37.03
CA GLY A 163 -2.23 -1.32 37.94
C GLY A 163 -1.42 -2.45 38.59
N GLY A 164 -1.76 -3.72 38.32
CA GLY A 164 -0.98 -4.88 38.79
C GLY A 164 -1.21 -5.31 40.25
N GLU A 165 -2.09 -4.62 40.99
CA GLU A 165 -2.39 -4.95 42.40
C GLU A 165 -3.43 -6.09 42.57
N LEU A 166 -4.26 -6.37 41.56
CA LEU A 166 -5.31 -7.42 41.60
C LEU A 166 -4.91 -8.69 40.85
N ILE A 167 -4.20 -8.52 39.73
CA ILE A 167 -3.68 -9.58 38.89
C ILE A 167 -2.24 -9.19 38.55
N PRO A 168 -1.24 -10.07 38.75
CA PRO A 168 0.12 -9.80 38.33
C PRO A 168 0.15 -9.41 36.84
N ALA A 169 0.89 -8.37 36.47
CA ALA A 169 0.98 -7.92 35.07
C ALA A 169 1.41 -9.04 34.10
N GLU A 170 2.17 -10.01 34.61
CA GLU A 170 2.64 -11.21 33.92
C GLU A 170 1.51 -12.19 33.55
N GLU A 171 0.39 -12.23 34.29
CA GLU A 171 -0.79 -13.04 33.96
C GLU A 171 -1.72 -12.34 32.95
N LEU A 172 -1.59 -11.02 32.78
CA LEU A 172 -2.36 -10.21 31.82
C LEU A 172 -1.70 -10.16 30.43
N VAL A 173 -0.40 -10.45 30.38
CA VAL A 173 0.39 -10.60 29.15
C VAL A 173 0.49 -12.09 28.87
N GLU A 174 -0.12 -12.57 27.78
CA GLU A 174 0.15 -13.91 27.27
C GLU A 174 1.64 -14.05 26.96
N THR A 175 2.41 -14.56 27.91
CA THR A 175 3.76 -15.07 27.65
C THR A 175 3.58 -16.42 26.96
N THR A 176 3.45 -16.37 25.63
CA THR A 176 3.75 -17.55 24.83
C THR A 176 5.24 -17.83 24.99
N GLY A 177 5.58 -18.84 25.78
CA GLY A 177 6.95 -19.20 26.16
C GLY A 177 7.83 -19.77 25.05
N ASN A 178 7.88 -19.15 23.87
CA ASN A 178 8.69 -19.58 22.72
C ASN A 178 9.83 -18.60 22.37
N VAL A 179 10.35 -17.85 23.36
CA VAL A 179 11.28 -16.72 23.18
C VAL A 179 12.73 -17.13 22.78
N THR A 180 12.97 -18.38 22.38
CA THR A 180 14.32 -18.87 22.00
C THR A 180 14.37 -19.74 20.75
N LEU A 181 13.26 -19.91 20.04
CA LEU A 181 13.24 -20.74 18.84
C LEU A 181 13.45 -19.89 17.57
N GLN A 182 14.11 -20.50 16.58
CA GLN A 182 14.20 -19.99 15.22
C GLN A 182 12.76 -19.91 14.68
N ASP A 183 12.40 -18.78 14.09
CA ASP A 183 11.05 -18.57 13.55
C ASP A 183 11.12 -18.15 12.08
N ARG A 184 10.10 -18.56 11.32
CA ARG A 184 9.93 -18.21 9.92
C ARG A 184 8.49 -17.79 9.72
N LEU A 185 8.31 -16.55 9.31
CA LEU A 185 7.00 -15.98 9.03
C LEU A 185 6.89 -15.64 7.53
N GLU A 186 5.67 -15.78 7.02
CA GLU A 186 5.32 -15.46 5.64
C GLU A 186 4.66 -14.09 5.57
N GLY A 187 4.92 -13.38 4.48
CA GLY A 187 4.36 -12.08 4.18
C GLY A 187 4.14 -11.88 2.69
N VAL A 188 3.57 -10.73 2.37
CA VAL A 188 3.39 -10.24 1.01
C VAL A 188 4.55 -9.32 0.65
N MET A 189 5.20 -9.58 -0.49
CA MET A 189 6.18 -8.68 -1.08
C MET A 189 5.57 -7.31 -1.36
N LEU A 190 6.08 -6.27 -0.70
CA LEU A 190 5.73 -4.88 -0.97
C LEU A 190 6.82 -4.20 -1.81
N ALA A 191 8.09 -4.37 -1.43
CA ALA A 191 9.27 -3.92 -2.18
C ALA A 191 10.31 -5.05 -2.23
N GLU A 192 10.84 -5.31 -3.42
CA GLU A 192 11.79 -6.41 -3.68
C GLU A 192 13.14 -6.23 -3.00
N GLY A 193 13.84 -7.34 -2.77
CA GLY A 193 15.21 -7.38 -2.28
C GLY A 193 15.42 -8.28 -1.07
N LEU A 194 16.70 -8.39 -0.69
CA LEU A 194 17.18 -9.25 0.37
C LEU A 194 17.93 -8.38 1.38
N ALA A 195 17.69 -8.63 2.67
CA ALA A 195 18.36 -7.91 3.74
C ALA A 195 18.67 -8.84 4.92
N GLN A 196 19.78 -8.55 5.58
CA GLN A 196 20.16 -9.16 6.86
C GLN A 196 20.49 -8.03 7.83
N GLY A 197 20.05 -8.18 9.08
CA GLY A 197 20.26 -7.16 10.08
C GLY A 197 19.68 -7.52 11.44
N VAL A 198 19.42 -6.50 12.24
CA VAL A 198 18.96 -6.60 13.63
C VAL A 198 17.58 -5.98 13.76
N ALA A 199 16.66 -6.67 14.43
CA ALA A 199 15.31 -6.21 14.68
C ALA A 199 15.29 -4.91 15.50
N VAL A 200 14.62 -3.89 14.96
CA VAL A 200 14.30 -2.64 15.65
C VAL A 200 12.79 -2.49 15.63
N LEU A 201 12.16 -2.47 16.80
CA LEU A 201 10.72 -2.29 16.91
C LEU A 201 10.37 -0.81 16.78
N HIS A 202 9.49 -0.50 15.84
CA HIS A 202 8.88 0.81 15.68
C HIS A 202 7.60 0.89 16.52
N GLU A 203 7.65 1.64 17.62
CA GLU A 203 6.49 1.91 18.47
C GLU A 203 6.09 3.39 18.41
N PRO A 204 5.14 3.77 17.55
CA PRO A 204 4.78 5.18 17.39
C PRO A 204 3.94 5.70 18.56
N ARG A 205 3.28 4.82 19.31
CA ARG A 205 2.29 5.18 20.33
C ARG A 205 2.92 5.74 21.60
N VAL A 206 2.36 6.84 22.08
CA VAL A 206 2.72 7.43 23.38
C VAL A 206 1.62 7.16 24.39
N GLU A 207 2.00 6.66 25.56
CA GLU A 207 1.07 6.40 26.65
C GLU A 207 0.60 7.73 27.26
N VAL A 208 -0.70 8.03 27.13
CA VAL A 208 -1.32 9.23 27.67
C VAL A 208 -1.59 9.03 29.16
N LYS A 209 -0.71 9.57 30.02
CA LYS A 209 -0.79 9.40 31.48
C LYS A 209 -1.75 10.38 32.17
N ARG A 210 -2.01 11.54 31.56
CA ARG A 210 -2.93 12.56 32.08
C ARG A 210 -4.09 12.66 31.11
N LEU A 211 -5.30 12.50 31.62
CA LEU A 211 -6.53 12.53 30.81
C LEU A 211 -7.32 13.84 30.96
N PHE A 212 -7.15 14.53 32.09
CA PHE A 212 -7.93 15.71 32.44
C PHE A 212 -7.04 16.94 32.55
N ALA A 213 -7.54 18.07 32.04
CA ALA A 213 -6.92 19.37 32.18
C ALA A 213 -7.12 19.92 33.59
N GLU A 214 -6.04 20.31 34.26
CA GLU A 214 -6.14 21.14 35.47
C GLU A 214 -6.56 22.58 35.13
N ASN A 215 -6.10 23.08 33.97
CA ASN A 215 -6.49 24.35 33.40
C ASN A 215 -6.61 24.22 31.86
N PRO A 216 -7.83 24.32 31.30
CA PRO A 216 -8.05 24.24 29.85
C PRO A 216 -7.24 25.26 29.04
N ASP A 217 -7.05 26.48 29.54
CA ASP A 217 -6.32 27.53 28.81
C ASP A 217 -4.81 27.19 28.65
N VAL A 218 -4.24 26.51 29.66
CA VAL A 218 -2.84 26.07 29.63
C VAL A 218 -2.66 24.91 28.66
N GLU A 219 -3.59 23.95 28.66
CA GLU A 219 -3.59 22.82 27.72
C GLU A 219 -3.81 23.31 26.28
N GLN A 220 -4.65 24.33 26.09
CA GLN A 220 -4.89 24.96 24.80
C GLN A 220 -3.61 25.60 24.24
N ALA A 221 -2.87 26.35 25.06
CA ALA A 221 -1.59 26.92 24.66
C ALA A 221 -0.54 25.85 24.35
N ARG A 222 -0.52 24.75 25.12
CA ARG A 222 0.41 23.63 24.89
C ARG A 222 0.10 22.90 23.57
N PHE A 223 -1.17 22.71 23.27
CA PHE A 223 -1.63 22.17 21.99
C PHE A 223 -1.21 23.06 20.81
N GLN A 224 -1.42 24.37 20.90
CA GLN A 224 -1.04 25.32 19.85
C GLN A 224 0.47 25.28 19.57
N ALA A 225 1.30 25.28 20.62
CA ALA A 225 2.75 25.17 20.47
C ALA A 225 3.18 23.83 19.83
N ALA A 226 2.55 22.72 20.21
CA ALA A 226 2.84 21.42 19.61
C ALA A 226 2.42 21.33 18.14
N MET A 227 1.32 21.99 17.76
CA MET A 227 0.89 22.10 16.37
C MET A 227 1.85 22.95 15.52
N GLU A 228 2.39 24.04 16.06
CA GLU A 228 3.44 24.82 15.40
C GLU A 228 4.69 23.98 15.17
N ALA A 229 5.16 23.27 16.20
CA ALA A 229 6.31 22.35 16.08
C ALA A 229 6.06 21.22 15.07
N LEU A 230 4.82 20.70 15.00
CA LEU A 230 4.44 19.70 14.00
C LEU A 230 4.59 20.25 12.57
N ARG A 231 4.09 21.47 12.33
CA ARG A 231 4.18 22.14 11.02
C ARG A 231 5.62 22.39 10.61
N GLU A 232 6.43 22.97 11.50
CA GLU A 232 7.85 23.23 11.23
C GLU A 232 8.59 21.93 10.86
N ALA A 233 8.29 20.85 11.55
CA ALA A 233 8.91 19.57 11.28
C ALA A 233 8.42 18.91 9.97
N VAL A 234 7.17 19.15 9.54
CA VAL A 234 6.69 18.74 8.19
C VAL A 234 7.35 19.59 7.10
N ASP A 235 7.48 20.89 7.31
CA ASP A 235 8.14 21.80 6.37
C ASP A 235 9.64 21.45 6.22
N ALA A 236 10.33 21.10 7.32
CA ALA A 236 11.73 20.64 7.27
C ALA A 236 11.92 19.36 6.45
N MET A 237 10.94 18.44 6.47
CA MET A 237 10.99 17.24 5.63
C MET A 237 10.90 17.58 4.14
N LEU A 238 10.07 18.57 3.77
CA LEU A 238 9.95 19.08 2.39
C LEU A 238 11.23 19.75 1.87
N GLU A 239 12.07 20.26 2.76
CA GLU A 239 13.33 20.95 2.44
C GLU A 239 14.57 20.03 2.46
N SER A 240 14.44 18.78 2.92
CA SER A 240 15.57 17.85 3.08
C SER A 240 16.15 17.33 1.75
N ASP A 241 17.47 17.15 1.68
CA ASP A 241 18.19 16.64 0.48
C ASP A 241 17.78 15.21 0.08
N ALA A 242 17.27 14.41 1.03
CA ALA A 242 16.67 13.10 0.74
C ALA A 242 15.47 13.21 -0.22
N MET A 243 14.82 14.37 -0.29
CA MET A 243 13.72 14.70 -1.20
C MET A 243 14.18 15.39 -2.49
N ALA A 244 15.43 15.85 -2.60
CA ALA A 244 15.93 16.61 -3.75
C ALA A 244 16.00 15.79 -5.06
N GLY A 245 15.96 14.46 -4.96
CA GLY A 245 15.91 13.54 -6.11
C GLY A 245 14.52 13.04 -6.48
N ALA A 246 13.46 13.35 -5.71
CA ALA A 246 12.30 12.47 -5.60
C ALA A 246 10.95 13.26 -5.60
N GLY A 247 10.57 13.81 -6.76
CA GLY A 247 9.46 14.76 -6.90
C GLY A 247 8.05 14.26 -6.54
N GLU A 248 7.75 12.96 -6.68
CA GLU A 248 6.42 12.40 -6.33
C GLU A 248 6.20 12.23 -4.82
N HIS A 249 7.28 12.08 -4.06
CA HIS A 249 7.20 11.99 -2.60
C HIS A 249 6.85 13.35 -1.99
N ARG A 250 7.17 14.44 -2.69
CA ARG A 250 6.77 15.78 -2.30
C ARG A 250 5.25 15.94 -2.30
N ASP A 251 4.53 15.37 -3.26
CA ASP A 251 3.05 15.42 -3.32
C ASP A 251 2.41 14.68 -2.14
N ILE A 252 3.03 13.59 -1.68
CA ILE A 252 2.61 12.84 -0.49
C ILE A 252 2.80 13.72 0.76
N ILE A 253 3.98 14.33 0.94
CA ILE A 253 4.25 15.21 2.08
C ILE A 253 3.45 16.53 1.99
N GLU A 254 3.14 17.02 0.80
CA GLU A 254 2.22 18.15 0.60
C GLU A 254 0.80 17.79 1.06
N THR A 255 0.37 16.53 0.90
CA THR A 255 -0.89 16.09 1.49
C THR A 255 -0.82 16.06 3.02
N TYR A 256 0.31 15.67 3.61
CA TYR A 256 0.52 15.74 5.07
C TYR A 256 0.41 17.19 5.56
N ARG A 257 0.99 18.14 4.82
CA ARG A 257 0.86 19.57 5.10
C ARG A 257 -0.59 20.04 5.03
N MET A 258 -1.36 19.59 4.03
CA MET A 258 -2.80 19.88 3.93
C MET A 258 -3.57 19.39 5.17
N PHE A 259 -3.27 18.19 5.67
CA PHE A 259 -3.91 17.67 6.90
C PHE A 259 -3.48 18.42 8.16
N ALA A 260 -2.19 18.78 8.28
CA ALA A 260 -1.69 19.59 9.39
C ALA A 260 -2.30 21.01 9.43
N ASP A 261 -2.81 21.48 8.30
CA ASP A 261 -3.53 22.76 8.15
C ASP A 261 -5.06 22.61 8.14
N ASP A 262 -5.60 21.40 8.31
CA ASP A 262 -7.04 21.15 8.30
C ASP A 262 -7.71 21.78 9.55
N ARG A 263 -8.48 22.85 9.30
CA ARG A 263 -9.19 23.59 10.35
C ARG A 263 -10.25 22.76 11.07
N GLY A 264 -10.84 21.76 10.41
CA GLY A 264 -11.86 20.89 10.99
C GLY A 264 -11.29 19.87 11.96
N TRP A 265 -10.11 19.30 11.65
CA TRP A 265 -9.38 18.41 12.53
C TRP A 265 -8.86 19.16 13.76
N ILE A 266 -8.20 20.30 13.55
CA ILE A 266 -7.70 21.17 14.62
C ILE A 266 -8.85 21.60 15.53
N GLY A 267 -9.93 22.14 14.96
CA GLY A 267 -11.06 22.64 15.75
C GLY A 267 -11.73 21.58 16.63
N ARG A 268 -11.80 20.32 16.17
CA ARG A 268 -12.32 19.21 17.00
C ARG A 268 -11.40 18.89 18.20
N ILE A 269 -10.09 19.04 18.03
CA ILE A 269 -9.14 18.84 19.13
C ILE A 269 -9.26 19.99 20.13
N GLU A 270 -9.34 21.23 19.65
CA GLU A 270 -9.54 22.41 20.50
C GLU A 270 -10.85 22.33 21.30
N GLU A 271 -11.95 21.88 20.68
CA GLU A 271 -13.22 21.64 21.38
C GLU A 271 -13.10 20.56 22.46
N ALA A 272 -12.37 19.48 22.17
CA ALA A 272 -12.10 18.43 23.13
C ALA A 272 -11.25 18.92 24.32
N VAL A 273 -10.24 19.77 24.09
CA VAL A 273 -9.46 20.43 25.15
C VAL A 273 -10.35 21.36 25.97
N ALA A 274 -11.16 22.19 25.32
CA ALA A 274 -12.11 23.10 25.97
C ALA A 274 -13.14 22.37 26.84
N SER A 275 -13.46 21.12 26.50
CA SER A 275 -14.34 20.25 27.30
C SER A 275 -13.71 19.72 28.61
N GLY A 276 -12.43 20.01 28.86
CA GLY A 276 -11.70 19.67 30.08
C GLY A 276 -10.73 18.49 29.94
N LEU A 277 -10.43 18.05 28.71
CA LEU A 277 -9.41 17.04 28.45
C LEU A 277 -8.03 17.70 28.35
N SER A 278 -6.98 16.98 28.79
CA SER A 278 -5.60 17.36 28.46
C SER A 278 -5.36 17.28 26.95
N ALA A 279 -4.36 18.00 26.45
CA ALA A 279 -4.05 18.04 25.02
C ALA A 279 -3.84 16.64 24.40
N GLU A 280 -3.14 15.73 25.07
CA GLU A 280 -2.91 14.37 24.57
C GLU A 280 -4.21 13.56 24.49
N ALA A 281 -5.03 13.62 25.54
CA ALA A 281 -6.30 12.92 25.59
C ALA A 281 -7.30 13.46 24.55
N ALA A 282 -7.26 14.76 24.27
CA ALA A 282 -8.06 15.38 23.22
C ALA A 282 -7.65 14.86 21.83
N VAL A 283 -6.35 14.81 21.52
CA VAL A 283 -5.83 14.25 20.25
C VAL A 283 -6.21 12.77 20.12
N GLN A 284 -6.01 11.96 21.18
CA GLN A 284 -6.34 10.54 21.18
C GLN A 284 -7.84 10.28 20.97
N ARG A 285 -8.71 11.08 21.60
CA ARG A 285 -10.16 10.99 21.40
C ARG A 285 -10.54 11.28 19.94
N VAL A 286 -10.05 12.39 19.37
CA VAL A 286 -10.37 12.77 17.98
C VAL A 286 -9.87 11.71 16.99
N GLN A 287 -8.70 11.12 17.25
CA GLN A 287 -8.17 10.01 16.48
C GLN A 287 -9.11 8.79 16.49
N VAL A 288 -9.52 8.33 17.67
CA VAL A 288 -10.44 7.18 17.84
C VAL A 288 -11.80 7.45 17.18
N ASP A 289 -12.37 8.64 17.38
CA ASP A 289 -13.66 9.03 16.81
C ASP A 289 -13.61 9.12 15.28
N THR A 290 -12.46 9.54 14.72
CA THR A 290 -12.26 9.59 13.27
C THR A 290 -12.11 8.18 12.70
N ARG A 291 -11.32 7.31 13.35
CA ARG A 291 -11.18 5.91 12.95
C ARG A 291 -12.51 5.17 12.95
N ARG A 292 -13.33 5.33 14.00
CA ARG A 292 -14.66 4.69 14.09
C ARG A 292 -15.59 5.09 12.95
N ARG A 293 -15.62 6.37 12.57
CA ARG A 293 -16.43 6.86 11.44
C ARG A 293 -15.97 6.30 10.10
N MET A 294 -14.66 6.09 9.95
CA MET A 294 -14.05 5.64 8.69
C MET A 294 -14.01 4.11 8.52
N MET A 295 -14.13 3.33 9.61
CA MET A 295 -14.16 1.85 9.57
C MET A 295 -15.35 1.28 8.76
N GLY A 296 -16.42 2.06 8.53
CA GLY A 296 -17.55 1.67 7.69
C GLY A 296 -17.38 1.95 6.18
N VAL A 297 -16.27 2.57 5.76
CA VAL A 297 -16.04 2.98 4.38
C VAL A 297 -15.26 1.89 3.62
N ALA A 298 -15.85 1.38 2.54
CA ALA A 298 -15.26 0.31 1.73
C ALA A 298 -14.10 0.79 0.82
N ASP A 299 -14.04 2.09 0.53
CA ASP A 299 -13.08 2.70 -0.39
C ASP A 299 -11.62 2.58 0.11
N PRO A 300 -10.74 1.90 -0.64
CA PRO A 300 -9.32 1.78 -0.32
C PRO A 300 -8.58 3.13 -0.20
N TYR A 301 -8.91 4.12 -1.03
CA TYR A 301 -8.25 5.43 -1.01
C TYR A 301 -8.50 6.17 0.29
N ILE A 302 -9.74 6.12 0.80
CA ILE A 302 -10.12 6.74 2.07
C ILE A 302 -9.42 6.05 3.25
N ARG A 303 -9.22 4.72 3.16
CA ARG A 303 -8.51 3.95 4.19
C ARG A 303 -7.03 4.33 4.27
N GLU A 304 -6.39 4.59 3.13
CA GLU A 304 -5.00 5.06 3.09
C GLU A 304 -4.85 6.46 3.69
N ARG A 305 -5.75 7.38 3.37
CA ARG A 305 -5.78 8.72 3.98
C ARG A 305 -5.99 8.69 5.50
N LEU A 306 -6.71 7.70 6.02
CA LEU A 306 -6.87 7.51 7.46
C LEU A 306 -5.53 7.15 8.14
N HIS A 307 -4.70 6.32 7.50
CA HIS A 307 -3.38 5.99 8.01
C HIS A 307 -2.45 7.22 8.04
N ASP A 308 -2.52 8.07 7.00
CA ASP A 308 -1.78 9.33 6.96
C ASP A 308 -2.16 10.27 8.13
N LEU A 309 -3.46 10.34 8.45
CA LEU A 309 -3.95 11.12 9.59
C LEU A 309 -3.55 10.51 10.95
N ASP A 310 -3.54 9.18 11.05
CA ASP A 310 -3.12 8.48 12.25
C ASP A 310 -1.64 8.71 12.58
N ASP A 311 -0.78 8.77 11.56
CA ASP A 311 0.64 9.13 11.69
C ASP A 311 0.80 10.55 12.28
N LEU A 312 0.18 11.55 11.65
CA LEU A 312 0.20 12.94 12.15
C LEU A 312 -0.30 13.06 13.60
N ALA A 313 -1.34 12.30 13.97
CA ALA A 313 -1.84 12.27 15.33
C ALA A 313 -0.83 11.66 16.32
N ASN A 314 -0.15 10.57 15.95
CA ASN A 314 0.90 9.96 16.80
C ASN A 314 2.08 10.91 16.98
N ARG A 315 2.49 11.61 15.92
CA ARG A 315 3.56 12.61 15.93
C ARG A 315 3.24 13.78 16.85
N LEU A 316 2.01 14.27 16.79
CA LEU A 316 1.52 15.31 17.68
C LEU A 316 1.50 14.85 19.15
N LEU A 317 1.08 13.61 19.43
CA LEU A 317 1.12 13.02 20.78
C LEU A 317 2.55 12.95 21.33
N ARG A 318 3.56 12.68 20.49
CA ARG A 318 4.98 12.68 20.87
C ARG A 318 5.46 14.07 21.29
N LEU A 319 5.18 15.07 20.46
CA LEU A 319 5.49 16.48 20.74
C LEU A 319 4.85 16.95 22.05
N LEU A 320 3.56 16.65 22.24
CA LEU A 320 2.82 17.00 23.46
C LEU A 320 3.41 16.35 24.71
N SER A 321 3.91 15.11 24.58
CA SER A 321 4.51 14.36 25.68
C SER A 321 5.96 14.74 25.98
N GLY A 322 6.52 15.76 25.31
CA GLY A 322 7.90 16.19 25.46
C GLY A 322 8.93 15.17 24.97
N LYS A 323 8.50 14.21 24.15
CA LYS A 323 9.39 13.29 23.44
C LYS A 323 9.83 13.92 22.11
N PRO A 324 10.95 13.48 21.51
CA PRO A 324 11.28 13.87 20.14
C PRO A 324 10.10 13.56 19.22
N ALA A 325 9.91 14.43 18.21
CA ALA A 325 8.79 14.35 17.28
C ALA A 325 8.70 12.98 16.59
N THR A 326 9.85 12.36 16.35
CA THR A 326 9.99 11.12 15.58
C THR A 326 10.02 9.90 16.50
N ALA A 327 9.60 8.74 15.96
CA ALA A 327 9.73 7.45 16.61
C ALA A 327 11.09 6.77 16.37
N ALA A 328 11.92 7.37 15.51
CA ALA A 328 13.28 6.92 15.29
C ALA A 328 14.08 6.95 16.60
N ALA A 329 14.77 5.85 16.88
CA ALA A 329 15.72 5.80 17.98
C ALA A 329 16.96 6.61 17.60
N ASP A 330 17.47 7.44 18.52
CA ASP A 330 18.69 8.24 18.31
C ASP A 330 19.95 7.38 18.05
N ASP A 331 19.90 6.08 18.39
CA ASP A 331 20.98 5.11 18.19
C ASP A 331 20.51 3.93 17.33
N LEU A 332 20.19 4.19 16.06
CA LEU A 332 19.80 3.16 15.11
C LEU A 332 21.02 2.26 14.79
N PRO A 333 20.94 0.92 14.95
CA PRO A 333 22.02 0.00 14.57
C PRO A 333 22.38 0.14 13.09
N GLN A 334 23.64 -0.14 12.73
CA GLN A 334 24.14 0.01 11.36
C GLN A 334 23.41 -0.88 10.33
N ASP A 335 22.86 -2.01 10.76
CA ASP A 335 22.12 -2.95 9.93
C ASP A 335 20.70 -3.14 10.48
N ALA A 336 19.92 -2.07 10.61
CA ALA A 336 18.60 -2.11 11.23
C ALA A 336 17.54 -2.73 10.29
N VAL A 337 16.76 -3.69 10.80
CA VAL A 337 15.53 -4.19 10.19
C VAL A 337 14.36 -3.67 11.01
N LEU A 338 13.60 -2.75 10.44
CA LEU A 338 12.52 -2.08 11.13
C LEU A 338 11.25 -2.93 11.11
N ILE A 339 10.70 -3.24 12.28
CA ILE A 339 9.49 -4.03 12.44
C ILE A 339 8.41 -3.14 13.03
N ALA A 340 7.28 -3.03 12.34
CA ALA A 340 6.17 -2.19 12.75
C ALA A 340 4.83 -2.90 12.56
N ARG A 341 3.79 -2.44 13.27
CA ARG A 341 2.43 -2.88 12.97
C ARG A 341 2.01 -2.33 11.61
N ASN A 342 2.14 -1.02 11.45
CA ASN A 342 1.92 -0.27 10.24
C ASN A 342 2.84 0.97 10.32
N MET A 343 3.04 1.67 9.21
CA MET A 343 3.94 2.81 9.12
C MET A 343 3.48 3.81 8.06
N GLY A 344 3.60 5.10 8.38
CA GLY A 344 3.44 6.19 7.43
C GLY A 344 4.71 6.46 6.60
N PRO A 345 4.60 7.07 5.41
CA PRO A 345 5.75 7.50 4.61
C PRO A 345 6.67 8.49 5.37
N ALA A 346 6.11 9.34 6.24
CA ALA A 346 6.90 10.30 7.01
C ALA A 346 7.73 9.60 8.10
N GLU A 347 7.12 8.66 8.82
CA GLU A 347 7.82 7.83 9.81
C GLU A 347 9.00 7.08 9.21
N LEU A 348 8.89 6.55 7.99
CA LEU A 348 10.00 5.88 7.31
C LEU A 348 11.16 6.83 7.00
N LEU A 349 10.86 8.08 6.65
CA LEU A 349 11.87 9.10 6.32
C LEU A 349 12.60 9.65 7.54
N ASP A 350 12.00 9.53 8.73
CA ASP A 350 12.64 9.93 9.99
C ASP A 350 13.85 9.04 10.36
N TYR A 351 13.97 7.85 9.75
CA TYR A 351 15.10 6.93 9.99
C TYR A 351 16.29 7.24 9.09
N ASP A 352 17.50 7.00 9.62
CA ASP A 352 18.75 7.08 8.83
C ASP A 352 18.76 5.97 7.75
N GLN A 353 18.55 6.40 6.51
CA GLN A 353 18.49 5.51 5.33
C GLN A 353 19.80 4.76 5.08
N SER A 354 20.93 5.26 5.56
CA SER A 354 22.23 4.58 5.41
C SER A 354 22.37 3.34 6.29
N ARG A 355 21.52 3.24 7.33
CA ARG A 355 21.52 2.18 8.34
C ARG A 355 20.32 1.24 8.22
N LEU A 356 19.26 1.68 7.56
CA LEU A 356 18.05 0.90 7.38
C LEU A 356 18.24 -0.14 6.26
N ARG A 357 18.08 -1.43 6.59
CA ARG A 357 18.29 -2.56 5.67
C ARG A 357 17.00 -3.15 5.12
N ALA A 358 15.92 -3.15 5.90
CA ALA A 358 14.60 -3.61 5.47
C ALA A 358 13.49 -3.10 6.40
N VAL A 359 12.24 -3.18 5.93
CA VAL A 359 11.04 -2.89 6.71
C VAL A 359 10.08 -4.08 6.66
N VAL A 360 9.56 -4.49 7.82
CA VAL A 360 8.60 -5.58 7.95
C VAL A 360 7.35 -5.06 8.67
N LEU A 361 6.20 -5.14 8.00
CA LEU A 361 4.93 -4.64 8.51
C LEU A 361 3.97 -5.79 8.83
N GLU A 362 3.38 -5.77 10.03
CA GLU A 362 2.30 -6.70 10.42
C GLU A 362 1.03 -6.47 9.57
N GLU A 363 0.73 -5.21 9.28
CA GLU A 363 -0.38 -4.72 8.47
C GLU A 363 0.23 -3.88 7.33
N GLY A 364 -0.03 -4.25 6.07
CA GLY A 364 0.53 -3.53 4.93
C GLY A 364 -0.17 -3.84 3.62
N SER A 365 -0.18 -2.86 2.70
CA SER A 365 -0.72 -3.00 1.35
C SER A 365 0.30 -2.53 0.30
N ALA A 366 0.22 -3.14 -0.89
CA ALA A 366 1.07 -2.76 -2.02
C ALA A 366 0.78 -1.34 -2.54
N THR A 367 -0.41 -0.81 -2.23
CA THR A 367 -0.88 0.52 -2.63
C THR A 367 -0.54 1.61 -1.62
N ALA A 368 -0.13 1.26 -0.39
CA ALA A 368 0.18 2.23 0.65
C ALA A 368 1.34 3.16 0.23
N HIS A 369 1.23 4.45 0.57
CA HIS A 369 2.26 5.45 0.28
C HIS A 369 3.64 5.07 0.82
N VAL A 370 3.72 4.42 1.98
CA VAL A 370 4.99 3.92 2.55
C VAL A 370 5.68 2.90 1.63
N THR A 371 4.92 2.07 0.92
CA THR A 371 5.45 1.09 -0.06
C THR A 371 6.08 1.78 -1.26
N ILE A 372 5.48 2.88 -1.73
CA ILE A 372 6.01 3.68 -2.84
C ILE A 372 7.34 4.32 -2.43
N VAL A 373 7.40 4.90 -1.21
CA VAL A 373 8.63 5.47 -0.65
C VAL A 373 9.71 4.40 -0.51
N ALA A 374 9.40 3.23 0.05
CA ALA A 374 10.37 2.15 0.23
C ALA A 374 10.95 1.65 -1.10
N LYS A 375 10.14 1.52 -2.16
CA LYS A 375 10.60 1.18 -3.51
C LYS A 375 11.59 2.21 -4.06
N ALA A 376 11.28 3.49 -3.91
CA ALA A 376 12.14 4.58 -4.38
C ALA A 376 13.48 4.58 -3.64
N LEU A 377 13.45 4.34 -2.33
CA LEU A 377 14.65 4.22 -1.48
C LEU A 377 15.39 2.89 -1.66
N ARG A 378 14.84 1.95 -2.45
CA ARG A 378 15.36 0.58 -2.65
C ARG A 378 15.53 -0.19 -1.34
N ILE A 379 14.59 -0.01 -0.42
CA ILE A 379 14.55 -0.70 0.86
C ILE A 379 13.60 -1.90 0.72
N PRO A 380 14.09 -3.15 0.86
CA PRO A 380 13.26 -4.34 0.86
C PRO A 380 12.14 -4.24 1.89
N MET A 381 10.92 -4.60 1.49
CA MET A 381 9.75 -4.46 2.35
C MET A 381 8.78 -5.63 2.22
N LEU A 382 8.42 -6.20 3.37
CA LEU A 382 7.33 -7.17 3.51
C LEU A 382 6.18 -6.55 4.29
N GLY A 383 4.95 -6.88 3.89
CA GLY A 383 3.73 -6.52 4.60
C GLY A 383 2.86 -7.73 4.87
N ARG A 384 1.86 -7.57 5.75
CA ARG A 384 0.97 -8.67 6.18
C ARG A 384 1.71 -9.83 6.82
N VAL A 385 2.80 -9.55 7.54
CA VAL A 385 3.51 -10.56 8.31
C VAL A 385 2.83 -10.71 9.66
N GLU A 386 1.84 -11.59 9.72
CA GLU A 386 1.01 -11.76 10.92
C GLU A 386 1.87 -12.11 12.14
N ARG A 387 1.60 -11.45 13.27
CA ARG A 387 2.23 -11.71 14.57
C ARG A 387 3.72 -11.41 14.65
N ILE A 388 4.30 -10.70 13.68
CA ILE A 388 5.74 -10.35 13.69
C ILE A 388 6.16 -9.63 14.99
N LEU A 389 5.31 -8.74 15.49
CA LEU A 389 5.55 -7.99 16.74
C LEU A 389 5.45 -8.86 18.00
N GLU A 390 4.79 -10.01 17.93
CA GLU A 390 4.73 -10.97 19.04
C GLU A 390 5.94 -11.91 19.06
N ARG A 391 6.64 -12.05 17.93
CA ARG A 391 7.69 -13.07 17.71
C ARG A 391 9.10 -12.49 17.72
N ALA A 392 9.26 -11.24 17.29
CA ALA A 392 10.54 -10.54 17.23
C ALA A 392 10.73 -9.63 18.45
N GLU A 393 11.91 -9.67 19.05
CA GLU A 393 12.36 -8.77 20.10
C GLU A 393 13.41 -7.79 19.55
N PRO A 394 13.53 -6.57 20.14
CA PRO A 394 14.60 -5.66 19.78
C PRO A 394 15.98 -6.33 19.96
N GLY A 395 16.81 -6.32 18.92
CA GLY A 395 18.13 -6.95 18.96
C GLY A 395 18.23 -8.34 18.33
N ASP A 396 17.10 -8.98 17.96
CA ASP A 396 17.14 -10.28 17.28
C ASP A 396 17.83 -10.17 15.90
N PRO A 397 18.65 -11.16 15.49
CA PRO A 397 19.10 -11.25 14.11
C PRO A 397 17.92 -11.63 13.21
N VAL A 398 17.75 -10.88 12.12
CA VAL A 398 16.65 -11.04 11.18
C VAL A 398 17.17 -11.07 9.75
N ILE A 399 16.66 -12.02 8.98
CA ILE A 399 16.83 -12.06 7.53
C ILE A 399 15.47 -11.80 6.88
N VAL A 400 15.43 -10.86 5.95
CA VAL A 400 14.26 -10.50 5.15
C VAL A 400 14.52 -10.89 3.71
N ASP A 401 13.71 -11.81 3.19
CA ASP A 401 13.63 -12.14 1.77
C ASP A 401 12.31 -11.65 1.22
N ALA A 402 12.33 -10.40 0.76
CA ALA A 402 11.15 -9.80 0.20
C ALA A 402 10.79 -10.41 -1.17
N ASP A 403 11.77 -10.95 -1.90
CA ASP A 403 11.55 -11.57 -3.21
C ASP A 403 10.67 -12.84 -3.09
N THR A 404 10.93 -13.66 -2.06
CA THR A 404 10.18 -14.90 -1.82
C THR A 404 9.06 -14.77 -0.79
N GLY A 405 8.94 -13.64 -0.10
CA GLY A 405 7.86 -13.39 0.85
C GLY A 405 8.12 -13.89 2.27
N PHE A 406 9.38 -14.12 2.66
CA PHE A 406 9.71 -14.71 3.97
C PHE A 406 10.58 -13.81 4.83
N VAL A 407 10.32 -13.84 6.14
CA VAL A 407 11.19 -13.28 7.16
C VAL A 407 11.59 -14.38 8.14
N PHE A 408 12.88 -14.42 8.47
CA PHE A 408 13.47 -15.36 9.41
C PHE A 408 13.95 -14.59 10.64
N ILE A 409 13.45 -14.97 11.81
CA ILE A 409 13.85 -14.40 13.11
C ILE A 409 14.74 -15.42 13.80
N ARG A 410 15.91 -14.96 14.30
CA ARG A 410 16.93 -15.84 14.89
C ARG A 410 17.27 -17.01 13.95
N PRO A 411 17.65 -16.76 12.68
CA PRO A 411 17.97 -17.83 11.75
C PRO A 411 19.14 -18.70 12.27
N GLY A 412 19.14 -19.97 11.89
CA GLY A 412 20.29 -20.85 12.14
C GLY A 412 21.45 -20.57 11.20
N GLU A 413 22.67 -21.00 11.59
CA GLU A 413 23.90 -20.80 10.81
C GLU A 413 23.78 -21.27 9.35
N ASP A 414 23.10 -22.40 9.09
CA ASP A 414 22.88 -22.93 7.74
C ASP A 414 22.08 -21.95 6.84
N VAL A 415 21.09 -21.27 7.43
CA VAL A 415 20.24 -20.30 6.73
C VAL A 415 21.03 -19.01 6.48
N GLU A 416 21.81 -18.56 7.47
CA GLU A 416 22.68 -17.40 7.34
C GLU A 416 23.74 -17.59 6.25
N GLU A 417 24.40 -18.75 6.19
CA GLU A 417 25.43 -19.04 5.18
C GLU A 417 24.84 -19.11 3.76
N THR A 418 23.66 -19.73 3.63
CA THR A 418 22.94 -19.79 2.35
C THR A 418 22.53 -18.39 1.87
N PHE A 419 22.07 -17.53 2.78
CA PHE A 419 21.73 -16.14 2.47
C PHE A 419 22.94 -15.30 2.13
N ALA A 420 24.02 -15.39 2.89
CA ALA A 420 25.27 -14.68 2.63
C ALA A 420 25.82 -15.03 1.24
N THR A 421 25.79 -16.31 0.88
CA THR A 421 26.19 -16.80 -0.45
C THR A 421 25.29 -16.22 -1.56
N SER A 422 23.97 -16.21 -1.33
CA SER A 422 22.99 -15.66 -2.28
C SER A 422 23.14 -14.14 -2.47
N MET A 423 23.39 -13.39 -1.39
CA MET A 423 23.66 -11.96 -1.44
C MET A 423 24.98 -11.66 -2.16
N ALA A 424 26.05 -12.43 -1.88
CA ALA A 424 27.34 -12.26 -2.55
C ALA A 424 27.21 -12.51 -4.06
N ALA A 425 26.48 -13.56 -4.47
CA ALA A 425 26.19 -13.83 -5.87
C ALA A 425 25.40 -12.68 -6.52
N ARG A 426 24.39 -12.13 -5.84
CA ARG A 426 23.60 -11.00 -6.34
C ARG A 426 24.42 -9.73 -6.50
N ASN A 427 25.26 -9.39 -5.51
CA ASN A 427 26.16 -8.24 -5.57
C ASN A 427 27.19 -8.39 -6.70
N SER A 428 27.75 -9.59 -6.87
CA SER A 428 28.64 -9.89 -8.00
C SER A 428 27.95 -9.71 -9.34
N MET A 429 26.70 -10.17 -9.48
CA MET A 429 25.90 -9.99 -10.71
C MET A 429 25.60 -8.50 -10.97
N GLN A 430 25.23 -7.73 -9.95
CA GLN A 430 25.01 -6.29 -10.10
C GLN A 430 26.30 -5.55 -10.50
N ALA A 431 27.45 -5.93 -9.96
CA ALA A 431 28.74 -5.38 -10.38
C ALA A 431 29.05 -5.74 -11.85
N GLU A 432 28.75 -6.97 -12.28
CA GLU A 432 28.87 -7.39 -13.68
C GLU A 432 27.96 -6.56 -14.60
N PHE A 433 26.70 -6.33 -14.22
CA PHE A 433 25.78 -5.49 -14.99
C PHE A 433 26.23 -4.04 -15.06
N ALA A 434 26.75 -3.49 -13.95
CA ALA A 434 27.30 -2.14 -13.92
C ALA A 434 28.51 -2.00 -14.87
N ALA A 435 29.36 -3.02 -14.96
CA ALA A 435 30.46 -3.05 -15.92
C ALA A 435 29.97 -3.11 -17.38
N LEU A 436 28.85 -3.79 -17.65
CA LEU A 436 28.24 -3.86 -18.98
C LEU A 436 27.48 -2.59 -19.39
N ARG A 437 27.30 -1.62 -18.49
CA ARG A 437 26.53 -0.39 -18.74
C ARG A 437 26.97 0.34 -20.00
N SER A 438 28.27 0.55 -20.18
CA SER A 438 28.85 1.27 -21.32
C SER A 438 29.10 0.41 -22.57
N GLU A 439 28.92 -0.90 -22.46
CA GLU A 439 29.13 -1.82 -23.57
C GLU A 439 27.91 -1.86 -24.50
N PRO A 440 28.12 -2.02 -25.83
CA PRO A 440 27.02 -2.18 -26.77
C PRO A 440 26.39 -3.58 -26.65
N ALA A 441 25.10 -3.67 -26.94
CA ALA A 441 24.35 -4.94 -26.94
C ALA A 441 24.49 -5.64 -28.30
N ILE A 442 25.64 -6.27 -28.51
CA ILE A 442 25.99 -7.00 -29.73
C ILE A 442 26.09 -8.49 -29.42
N THR A 443 25.43 -9.32 -30.22
CA THR A 443 25.49 -10.79 -30.10
C THR A 443 26.84 -11.35 -30.51
N ARG A 444 27.14 -12.61 -30.17
CA ARG A 444 28.43 -13.27 -30.53
C ARG A 444 28.68 -13.29 -32.03
N ASP A 445 27.61 -13.39 -32.82
CA ASP A 445 27.62 -13.36 -34.28
C ASP A 445 27.50 -11.94 -34.88
N GLY A 446 27.60 -10.89 -34.06
CA GLY A 446 27.76 -9.51 -34.49
C GLY A 446 26.45 -8.74 -34.78
N VAL A 447 25.30 -9.23 -34.32
CA VAL A 447 24.03 -8.53 -34.48
C VAL A 447 23.83 -7.55 -33.35
N GLU A 448 23.73 -6.27 -33.68
CA GLU A 448 23.42 -5.20 -32.72
C GLU A 448 21.91 -5.14 -32.45
N ILE A 449 21.55 -5.12 -31.15
CA ILE A 449 20.19 -5.01 -30.65
C ILE A 449 20.08 -3.76 -29.80
N SER A 450 19.14 -2.87 -30.12
CA SER A 450 18.93 -1.67 -29.33
C SER A 450 18.11 -1.97 -28.07
N LEU A 451 18.63 -1.57 -26.91
CA LEU A 451 17.99 -1.72 -25.60
C LEU A 451 17.54 -0.36 -25.09
N ASN A 452 16.24 -0.18 -24.97
CA ASN A 452 15.59 1.04 -24.54
C ASN A 452 14.89 0.84 -23.21
N VAL A 453 14.60 1.94 -22.51
CA VAL A 453 13.79 1.90 -21.28
C VAL A 453 12.35 2.31 -21.54
N ASN A 454 11.45 1.71 -20.77
CA ASN A 454 10.10 2.21 -20.56
C ASN A 454 10.16 3.27 -19.45
N ALA A 455 9.62 4.44 -19.72
CA ALA A 455 9.48 5.52 -18.75
C ALA A 455 8.01 5.89 -18.60
N ASN A 456 7.58 6.11 -17.37
CA ASN A 456 6.23 6.54 -17.01
C ASN A 456 6.22 8.00 -16.55
N LEU A 457 7.33 8.44 -15.96
CA LEU A 457 7.47 9.72 -15.28
C LEU A 457 8.81 10.37 -15.65
N ILE A 458 8.94 11.64 -15.30
CA ILE A 458 10.20 12.37 -15.44
C ILE A 458 11.32 11.71 -14.63
N PHE A 459 11.01 11.17 -13.45
CA PHE A 459 12.01 10.54 -12.57
C PHE A 459 12.70 9.34 -13.24
N ASP A 460 11.96 8.54 -14.00
CA ASP A 460 12.52 7.39 -14.73
C ASP A 460 13.63 7.78 -15.72
N MET A 461 13.66 9.05 -16.14
CA MET A 461 14.70 9.57 -17.04
C MET A 461 16.09 9.62 -16.38
N ALA A 462 16.17 9.75 -15.05
CA ALA A 462 17.45 9.67 -14.33
C ALA A 462 18.11 8.29 -14.49
N HIS A 463 17.29 7.24 -14.56
CA HIS A 463 17.76 5.86 -14.70
C HIS A 463 18.18 5.48 -16.12
N LEU A 464 17.91 6.32 -17.12
CA LEU A 464 18.29 6.08 -18.52
C LEU A 464 19.82 5.98 -18.67
N GLY A 465 20.53 6.87 -17.99
CA GLY A 465 21.99 6.82 -17.90
C GLY A 465 22.45 5.56 -17.18
N ASP A 466 21.87 5.29 -16.01
CA ASP A 466 22.24 4.21 -15.09
C ASP A 466 22.07 2.81 -15.64
N ALA A 467 21.01 2.60 -16.41
CA ALA A 467 20.73 1.34 -17.09
C ALA A 467 21.68 1.07 -18.27
N GLY A 468 22.34 2.10 -18.81
CA GLY A 468 23.13 1.97 -20.04
C GLY A 468 22.26 1.68 -21.27
N ALA A 469 21.09 2.34 -21.33
CA ALA A 469 20.11 2.20 -22.40
C ALA A 469 20.30 3.22 -23.52
N ASP A 470 19.94 2.83 -24.75
CA ASP A 470 20.13 3.63 -25.96
C ASP A 470 19.13 4.80 -26.07
N GLY A 471 17.98 4.69 -25.39
CA GLY A 471 16.91 5.67 -25.42
C GLY A 471 15.67 5.22 -24.67
N VAL A 472 14.58 5.94 -24.88
CA VAL A 472 13.25 5.63 -24.32
C VAL A 472 12.37 5.08 -25.44
N GLY A 473 12.07 3.78 -25.36
CA GLY A 473 11.27 3.09 -26.37
C GLY A 473 9.77 3.23 -26.14
N LEU A 474 9.37 3.63 -24.93
CA LEU A 474 8.00 3.96 -24.55
C LEU A 474 8.01 4.97 -23.41
N PHE A 475 7.57 6.19 -23.67
CA PHE A 475 7.17 7.15 -22.64
C PHE A 475 5.64 7.15 -22.52
N ARG A 476 5.13 6.66 -21.38
CA ARG A 476 3.69 6.62 -21.09
C ARG A 476 3.23 7.99 -20.61
N THR A 477 2.29 8.60 -21.34
CA THR A 477 1.83 9.97 -21.02
C THR A 477 0.68 10.00 -20.02
N GLU A 478 0.13 8.83 -19.68
CA GLU A 478 -1.10 8.73 -18.90
C GLU A 478 -0.86 8.82 -17.38
N ILE A 479 0.30 8.33 -16.92
CA ILE A 479 0.61 8.28 -15.49
C ILE A 479 0.68 9.69 -14.87
N PRO A 480 1.35 10.69 -15.48
CA PRO A 480 1.30 12.06 -14.98
C PRO A 480 -0.13 12.64 -14.90
N PHE A 481 -1.03 12.22 -15.79
CA PHE A 481 -2.40 12.75 -15.82
C PHE A 481 -3.29 12.07 -14.78
N LEU A 482 -3.09 10.76 -14.55
CA LEU A 482 -3.77 10.02 -13.49
C LEU A 482 -3.41 10.56 -12.10
N VAL A 483 -2.14 10.89 -11.86
CA VAL A 483 -1.66 11.49 -10.60
C VAL A 483 -2.35 12.83 -10.35
N GLN A 484 -2.50 13.66 -11.38
CA GLN A 484 -3.16 14.97 -11.26
C GLN A 484 -4.69 14.90 -11.24
N GLY A 485 -5.29 13.77 -11.63
CA GLY A 485 -6.74 13.57 -11.70
C GLY A 485 -7.45 14.29 -12.85
N ASP A 486 -6.74 15.04 -13.70
CA ASP A 486 -7.25 15.76 -14.87
C ASP A 486 -6.22 15.80 -16.02
N VAL A 487 -6.68 16.11 -17.24
CA VAL A 487 -5.79 16.29 -18.40
C VAL A 487 -5.19 17.70 -18.35
N PRO A 488 -3.86 17.85 -18.20
CA PRO A 488 -3.25 19.16 -18.02
C PRO A 488 -3.41 20.04 -19.27
N PRO A 489 -3.43 21.37 -19.13
CA PRO A 489 -3.37 22.29 -20.26
C PRO A 489 -2.14 22.05 -21.16
N VAL A 490 -2.23 22.52 -22.41
CA VAL A 490 -1.19 22.33 -23.44
C VAL A 490 0.17 22.81 -22.95
N GLU A 491 0.22 23.97 -22.29
CA GLU A 491 1.46 24.60 -21.82
C GLU A 491 2.15 23.75 -20.74
N GLN A 492 1.37 23.14 -19.85
CA GLN A 492 1.91 22.26 -18.80
C GLN A 492 2.42 20.94 -19.39
N GLN A 493 1.67 20.35 -20.32
CA GLN A 493 2.12 19.17 -21.06
C GLN A 493 3.39 19.47 -21.87
N ALA A 494 3.47 20.61 -22.54
CA ALA A 494 4.64 21.00 -23.33
C ALA A 494 5.88 21.15 -22.43
N LYS A 495 5.72 21.76 -21.25
CA LYS A 495 6.80 21.85 -20.25
C LYS A 495 7.26 20.46 -19.82
N LEU A 496 6.33 19.58 -19.44
CA LEU A 496 6.61 18.19 -19.06
C LEU A 496 7.42 17.46 -20.14
N TYR A 497 6.94 17.46 -21.39
CA TYR A 497 7.61 16.76 -22.49
C TYR A 497 8.97 17.38 -22.83
N SER A 498 9.12 18.71 -22.73
CA SER A 498 10.41 19.38 -22.97
C SER A 498 11.45 18.98 -21.92
N GLU A 499 11.04 18.83 -20.66
CA GLU A 499 11.89 18.34 -19.58
C GLU A 499 12.31 16.89 -19.78
N VAL A 500 11.41 16.03 -20.28
CA VAL A 500 11.71 14.64 -20.66
C VAL A 500 12.78 14.63 -21.76
N LEU A 501 12.57 15.39 -22.83
CA LEU A 501 13.53 15.48 -23.94
C LEU A 501 14.89 16.01 -23.49
N ALA A 502 14.93 17.02 -22.61
CA ALA A 502 16.17 17.55 -22.06
C ALA A 502 16.94 16.50 -21.24
N ARG A 503 16.25 15.74 -20.39
CA ARG A 503 16.85 14.65 -19.57
C ARG A 503 17.24 13.42 -20.39
N ALA A 504 16.72 13.27 -21.61
CA ALA A 504 17.17 12.22 -22.52
C ALA A 504 18.58 12.46 -23.09
N HIS A 505 19.15 13.67 -22.92
CA HIS A 505 20.49 14.03 -23.37
C HIS A 505 20.77 13.69 -24.85
N GLY A 506 19.78 13.94 -25.71
CA GLY A 506 19.85 13.67 -27.15
C GLY A 506 19.54 12.22 -27.57
N ARG A 507 19.29 11.31 -26.62
CA ARG A 507 18.80 9.95 -26.94
C ARG A 507 17.34 10.01 -27.41
N PRO A 508 16.92 9.12 -28.32
CA PRO A 508 15.56 9.11 -28.85
C PRO A 508 14.52 8.81 -27.76
N VAL A 509 13.39 9.52 -27.80
CA VAL A 509 12.25 9.30 -26.91
C VAL A 509 11.00 9.04 -27.74
N THR A 510 10.38 7.88 -27.54
CA THR A 510 9.13 7.50 -28.22
C THR A 510 7.94 7.78 -27.30
N PHE A 511 7.21 8.85 -27.55
CA PHE A 511 6.01 9.19 -26.79
C PHE A 511 4.80 8.36 -27.23
N ARG A 512 4.06 7.81 -26.28
CA ARG A 512 2.74 7.21 -26.54
C ARG A 512 1.66 8.23 -26.20
N THR A 513 0.73 8.48 -27.13
CA THR A 513 -0.43 9.31 -26.81
C THR A 513 -1.30 8.67 -25.74
N LEU A 514 -2.21 9.45 -25.17
CA LEU A 514 -3.03 9.07 -24.03
C LEU A 514 -3.73 7.70 -24.20
N ASP A 515 -3.38 6.74 -23.35
CA ASP A 515 -3.98 5.39 -23.20
C ASP A 515 -4.74 5.27 -21.87
N ILE A 516 -5.92 5.91 -21.81
CA ILE A 516 -6.84 5.85 -20.66
C ILE A 516 -8.09 5.04 -21.00
N GLY A 517 -8.76 4.51 -19.98
CA GLY A 517 -9.87 3.56 -20.13
C GLY A 517 -9.43 2.13 -19.83
N GLY A 518 -10.38 1.24 -19.54
CA GLY A 518 -10.05 -0.06 -18.96
C GLY A 518 -9.94 -0.01 -17.43
N ASP A 519 -8.82 -0.52 -16.93
CA ASP A 519 -8.38 -0.48 -15.53
C ASP A 519 -7.94 0.92 -15.05
N LYS A 520 -7.74 1.86 -15.98
CA LYS A 520 -7.17 3.20 -15.74
C LYS A 520 -8.24 4.29 -15.86
N ALA A 521 -9.16 4.33 -14.90
CA ALA A 521 -10.23 5.33 -14.88
C ALA A 521 -9.75 6.67 -14.28
N MET A 522 -9.93 7.76 -15.03
CA MET A 522 -9.76 9.13 -14.50
C MET A 522 -11.11 9.67 -14.01
N PRO A 523 -11.24 10.15 -12.76
CA PRO A 523 -12.52 10.62 -12.21
C PRO A 523 -13.18 11.75 -13.03
N ALA A 524 -12.40 12.71 -13.52
CA ALA A 524 -12.90 13.81 -14.36
C ALA A 524 -13.48 13.30 -15.69
N PHE A 525 -12.88 12.25 -16.26
CA PHE A 525 -13.37 11.60 -17.48
C PHE A 525 -14.59 10.74 -17.22
N ALA A 526 -14.61 9.96 -16.12
CA ALA A 526 -15.75 9.12 -15.76
C ALA A 526 -17.02 9.97 -15.56
N GLN A 527 -16.91 11.15 -14.94
CA GLN A 527 -18.04 12.07 -14.77
C GLN A 527 -18.51 12.70 -16.09
N ALA A 528 -17.59 13.19 -16.93
CA ALA A 528 -17.93 13.79 -18.23
C ALA A 528 -18.52 12.75 -19.20
N ALA A 529 -18.04 11.52 -19.15
CA ALA A 529 -18.50 10.42 -19.97
C ALA A 529 -19.89 9.91 -19.54
N SER A 530 -20.15 9.85 -18.23
CA SER A 530 -21.48 9.54 -17.65
C SER A 530 -22.54 10.57 -18.03
N ALA A 531 -22.19 11.86 -18.12
CA ALA A 531 -23.10 12.92 -18.53
C ALA A 531 -23.53 12.83 -20.01
N GLU A 532 -22.75 12.14 -20.84
CA GLU A 532 -22.98 11.98 -22.28
C GLU A 532 -23.50 10.56 -22.64
N GLY A 533 -23.82 9.74 -21.63
CA GLY A 533 -24.37 8.38 -21.83
C GLY A 533 -23.33 7.28 -22.08
N ASN A 534 -22.04 7.60 -21.98
CA ASN A 534 -20.93 6.66 -22.10
C ASN A 534 -20.21 6.54 -20.75
N ASP A 535 -20.74 5.77 -19.81
CA ASP A 535 -20.10 5.64 -18.50
C ASP A 535 -18.85 4.74 -18.60
N ILE A 536 -17.66 5.36 -18.64
CA ILE A 536 -16.35 4.67 -18.64
C ILE A 536 -16.20 3.74 -17.42
N GLY A 537 -16.89 4.04 -16.31
CA GLY A 537 -16.91 3.23 -15.09
C GLY A 537 -17.93 2.09 -15.09
N ALA A 538 -18.86 2.05 -16.04
CA ALA A 538 -19.93 1.04 -16.12
C ALA A 538 -19.89 0.15 -17.38
N GLU A 539 -18.86 0.23 -18.21
CA GLU A 539 -18.67 -0.72 -19.31
C GLU A 539 -18.47 -2.14 -18.76
N GLU A 540 -19.22 -3.12 -19.28
CA GLU A 540 -19.09 -4.53 -18.87
C GLU A 540 -17.69 -5.10 -19.16
N ASN A 541 -17.03 -4.61 -20.21
CA ASN A 541 -15.70 -5.07 -20.64
C ASN A 541 -14.78 -3.88 -20.95
N PRO A 542 -14.29 -3.16 -19.92
CA PRO A 542 -13.52 -1.93 -20.10
C PRO A 542 -12.26 -2.11 -20.98
N ALA A 543 -11.64 -3.29 -20.95
CA ALA A 543 -10.48 -3.58 -21.79
C ALA A 543 -10.80 -3.59 -23.29
N MET A 544 -12.02 -3.96 -23.69
CA MET A 544 -12.45 -4.03 -25.09
C MET A 544 -13.26 -2.80 -25.53
N GLY A 545 -13.61 -1.90 -24.60
CA GLY A 545 -14.55 -0.81 -24.82
C GLY A 545 -13.92 0.53 -25.23
N TRP A 546 -14.47 1.62 -24.71
CA TRP A 546 -14.13 2.98 -25.14
C TRP A 546 -12.89 3.51 -24.43
N ARG A 547 -11.72 3.27 -25.04
CA ARG A 547 -10.41 3.63 -24.47
C ARG A 547 -9.41 4.18 -25.49
N SER A 548 -8.40 4.86 -24.98
CA SER A 548 -7.15 5.20 -25.69
C SER A 548 -7.40 5.98 -26.99
N LEU A 549 -6.92 5.53 -28.15
CA LEU A 549 -7.10 6.24 -29.42
C LEU A 549 -8.58 6.43 -29.80
N ARG A 550 -9.49 5.52 -29.40
CA ARG A 550 -10.92 5.65 -29.70
C ARG A 550 -11.49 6.92 -29.05
N ILE A 551 -11.15 7.15 -27.77
CA ILE A 551 -11.47 8.40 -27.07
C ILE A 551 -10.84 9.59 -27.81
N GLY A 552 -9.57 9.46 -28.24
CA GLY A 552 -8.86 10.52 -28.96
C GLY A 552 -9.50 10.90 -30.31
N LEU A 553 -10.12 9.95 -31.00
CA LEU A 553 -10.81 10.16 -32.27
C LEU A 553 -12.23 10.73 -32.08
N ASP A 554 -12.96 10.25 -31.07
CA ASP A 554 -14.31 10.73 -30.75
C ASP A 554 -14.30 12.09 -30.05
N ARG A 555 -13.22 12.38 -29.30
CA ARG A 555 -12.94 13.69 -28.68
C ARG A 555 -11.63 14.28 -29.19
N PRO A 556 -11.59 14.80 -30.45
CA PRO A 556 -10.37 15.29 -31.08
C PRO A 556 -9.65 16.38 -30.30
N ALA A 557 -10.36 17.17 -29.47
CA ALA A 557 -9.73 18.24 -28.69
C ALA A 557 -8.62 17.70 -27.76
N LEU A 558 -8.82 16.52 -27.17
CA LEU A 558 -7.85 15.90 -26.26
C LEU A 558 -6.58 15.51 -27.01
N LEU A 559 -6.74 14.73 -28.09
CA LEU A 559 -5.63 14.28 -28.91
C LEU A 559 -4.89 15.47 -29.53
N ARG A 560 -5.61 16.49 -30.00
CA ARG A 560 -5.01 17.71 -30.55
C ARG A 560 -4.20 18.50 -29.54
N ASN A 561 -4.72 18.67 -28.32
CA ASN A 561 -4.02 19.39 -27.27
C ASN A 561 -2.72 18.67 -26.90
N GLN A 562 -2.77 17.34 -26.78
CA GLN A 562 -1.59 16.53 -26.51
C GLN A 562 -0.56 16.59 -27.64
N LEU A 563 -1.00 16.42 -28.90
CA LEU A 563 -0.09 16.49 -30.06
C LEU A 563 0.51 17.88 -30.22
N ARG A 564 -0.27 18.95 -29.96
CA ARG A 564 0.26 20.33 -29.95
C ARG A 564 1.32 20.50 -28.86
N ALA A 565 1.09 19.98 -27.66
CA ALA A 565 2.06 20.04 -26.59
C ALA A 565 3.37 19.30 -26.94
N LEU A 566 3.28 18.11 -27.55
CA LEU A 566 4.43 17.36 -28.06
C LEU A 566 5.21 18.15 -29.13
N LEU A 567 4.50 18.76 -30.09
CA LEU A 567 5.13 19.61 -31.10
C LEU A 567 5.86 20.80 -30.48
N GLN A 568 5.23 21.52 -29.54
CA GLN A 568 5.84 22.65 -28.85
C GLN A 568 7.07 22.25 -28.02
N ALA A 569 7.02 21.10 -27.35
CA ALA A 569 8.08 20.61 -26.48
C ALA A 569 9.40 20.33 -27.18
N THR A 570 9.36 19.96 -28.47
CA THR A 570 10.55 19.61 -29.23
C THR A 570 11.40 20.81 -29.62
N ALA A 571 10.83 22.03 -29.63
CA ALA A 571 11.51 23.27 -30.00
C ALA A 571 12.35 23.16 -31.30
N GLY A 572 11.85 22.42 -32.29
CA GLY A 572 12.53 22.19 -33.58
C GLY A 572 13.43 20.94 -33.64
N GLY A 573 13.55 20.18 -32.55
CA GLY A 573 14.20 18.86 -32.54
C GLY A 573 13.38 17.76 -33.21
N ASP A 574 13.75 16.50 -32.95
CA ASP A 574 13.03 15.35 -33.52
C ASP A 574 11.86 14.92 -32.62
N LEU A 575 10.72 14.60 -33.22
CA LEU A 575 9.56 14.04 -32.55
C LEU A 575 9.35 12.59 -32.97
N LYS A 576 9.25 11.68 -31.99
CA LYS A 576 8.78 10.32 -32.23
C LYS A 576 7.56 10.04 -31.38
N VAL A 577 6.41 9.81 -32.03
CA VAL A 577 5.12 9.63 -31.38
C VAL A 577 4.42 8.39 -31.91
N MET A 578 3.70 7.67 -31.04
CA MET A 578 2.88 6.53 -31.45
C MET A 578 1.49 6.54 -30.83
N PHE A 579 0.55 5.95 -31.57
CA PHE A 579 -0.84 5.80 -31.14
C PHE A 579 -1.10 4.40 -30.57
N PRO A 580 -1.69 4.29 -29.35
CA PRO A 580 -2.15 3.05 -28.75
C PRO A 580 -3.50 2.59 -29.31
N MET A 581 -3.86 1.33 -29.11
CA MET A 581 -5.14 0.67 -29.39
C MET A 581 -5.66 0.89 -30.81
N VAL A 582 -4.75 1.03 -31.76
CA VAL A 582 -5.09 1.07 -33.19
C VAL A 582 -5.66 -0.31 -33.56
N SER A 583 -6.89 -0.34 -34.06
CA SER A 583 -7.57 -1.55 -34.52
C SER A 583 -7.60 -1.60 -36.05
N GLU A 584 -7.65 -0.44 -36.71
CA GLU A 584 -7.68 -0.36 -38.18
C GLU A 584 -6.67 0.65 -38.73
N VAL A 585 -6.18 0.39 -39.96
CA VAL A 585 -5.32 1.36 -40.67
C VAL A 585 -6.04 2.69 -40.91
N ALA A 586 -7.37 2.68 -41.01
CA ALA A 586 -8.18 3.89 -41.12
C ALA A 586 -8.09 4.79 -39.87
N GLU A 587 -8.14 4.20 -38.67
CA GLU A 587 -7.98 4.92 -37.40
C GLU A 587 -6.59 5.56 -37.30
N PHE A 588 -5.54 4.80 -37.67
CA PHE A 588 -4.18 5.32 -37.71
C PHE A 588 -4.05 6.53 -38.65
N LYS A 589 -4.62 6.44 -39.87
CA LYS A 589 -4.64 7.55 -40.83
C LYS A 589 -5.42 8.76 -40.30
N ALA A 590 -6.53 8.54 -39.61
CA ALA A 590 -7.32 9.61 -38.99
C ALA A 590 -6.51 10.32 -37.88
N ALA A 591 -5.83 9.56 -37.03
CA ALA A 591 -4.96 10.10 -35.98
C ALA A 591 -3.77 10.88 -36.56
N ARG A 592 -3.09 10.32 -37.58
CA ARG A 592 -2.00 11.00 -38.30
C ARG A 592 -2.48 12.30 -38.94
N LYS A 593 -3.67 12.33 -39.55
CA LYS A 593 -4.25 13.55 -40.12
C LYS A 593 -4.47 14.64 -39.06
N ILE A 594 -4.83 14.28 -37.83
CA ILE A 594 -4.96 15.26 -36.73
C ILE A 594 -3.59 15.89 -36.41
N LEU A 595 -2.52 15.10 -36.36
CA LEU A 595 -1.15 15.60 -36.20
C LEU A 595 -0.75 16.52 -37.36
N ASP A 596 -1.00 16.12 -38.60
CA ASP A 596 -0.68 16.92 -39.80
C ASP A 596 -1.36 18.31 -39.76
N ILE A 597 -2.61 18.37 -39.28
CA ILE A 597 -3.35 19.63 -39.09
C ILE A 597 -2.67 20.52 -38.04
N GLU A 598 -2.21 19.97 -36.92
CA GLU A 598 -1.52 20.78 -35.89
C GLU A 598 -0.13 21.24 -36.35
N VAL A 599 0.58 20.43 -37.14
CA VAL A 599 1.84 20.83 -37.79
C VAL A 599 1.62 21.99 -38.76
N ALA A 600 0.60 21.92 -39.62
CA ALA A 600 0.25 22.99 -40.55
C ALA A 600 -0.07 24.30 -39.80
N ARG A 601 -0.87 24.22 -38.71
CA ARG A 601 -1.20 25.37 -37.86
C ARG A 601 0.02 25.98 -37.17
N MET A 602 0.94 25.15 -36.71
CA MET A 602 2.18 25.61 -36.09
C MET A 602 3.04 26.37 -37.10
N THR A 603 3.09 25.87 -38.34
CA THR A 603 3.79 26.50 -39.47
C THR A 603 3.16 27.85 -39.83
N GLU A 604 1.83 27.92 -39.97
CA GLU A 604 1.10 29.16 -40.27
C GLU A 604 1.31 30.25 -39.21
N ARG A 605 1.51 29.87 -37.95
CA ARG A 605 1.78 30.77 -36.82
C ARG A 605 3.25 31.18 -36.71
N GLY A 606 4.12 30.73 -37.63
CA GLY A 606 5.56 31.00 -37.60
C GLY A 606 6.29 30.37 -36.41
N SER A 607 5.72 29.32 -35.80
CA SER A 607 6.36 28.59 -34.70
C SER A 607 7.33 27.53 -35.25
N GLN A 608 8.34 27.15 -34.46
CA GLN A 608 9.34 26.15 -34.87
C GLN A 608 8.75 24.74 -34.92
N VAL A 609 8.64 24.16 -36.11
CA VAL A 609 8.21 22.77 -36.30
C VAL A 609 9.38 21.81 -36.10
N PRO A 610 9.17 20.61 -35.51
CA PRO A 610 10.19 19.57 -35.45
C PRO A 610 10.88 19.33 -36.80
N GLY A 611 12.19 19.14 -36.81
CA GLY A 611 12.96 18.85 -38.02
C GLY A 611 12.60 17.50 -38.65
N ARG A 612 12.26 16.52 -37.81
CA ARG A 612 11.75 15.21 -38.20
C ARG A 612 10.61 14.78 -37.28
N ILE A 613 9.58 14.19 -37.87
CA ILE A 613 8.44 13.61 -37.13
C ILE A 613 8.26 12.17 -37.58
N ASP A 614 8.60 11.21 -36.71
CA ASP A 614 8.33 9.79 -36.93
C ASP A 614 7.01 9.43 -36.22
N VAL A 615 6.04 8.91 -36.96
CA VAL A 615 4.71 8.53 -36.47
C VAL A 615 4.52 7.03 -36.55
N GLY A 616 4.31 6.39 -35.40
CA GLY A 616 4.17 4.94 -35.29
C GLY A 616 2.85 4.47 -34.71
N ALA A 617 2.63 3.16 -34.78
CA ALA A 617 1.47 2.50 -34.19
C ALA A 617 1.91 1.43 -33.17
N MET A 618 1.18 1.33 -32.07
CA MET A 618 1.30 0.20 -31.17
C MET A 618 0.50 -0.99 -31.72
N ILE A 619 1.17 -2.13 -31.91
CA ILE A 619 0.56 -3.39 -32.34
C ILE A 619 0.15 -4.14 -31.09
N GLU A 620 -1.06 -3.88 -30.63
CA GLU A 620 -1.65 -4.51 -29.45
C GLU A 620 -3.04 -5.09 -29.68
N VAL A 621 -3.71 -4.70 -30.77
CA VAL A 621 -4.97 -5.33 -31.19
C VAL A 621 -4.65 -6.40 -32.24
N PRO A 622 -5.04 -7.68 -32.04
CA PRO A 622 -4.61 -8.79 -32.89
C PRO A 622 -4.87 -8.60 -34.38
N ILE A 623 -5.97 -7.95 -34.76
CA ILE A 623 -6.35 -7.73 -36.16
C ILE A 623 -5.27 -6.95 -36.95
N LEU A 624 -4.46 -6.12 -36.29
CA LEU A 624 -3.36 -5.40 -36.94
C LEU A 624 -2.25 -6.33 -37.44
N ALA A 625 -2.08 -7.52 -36.86
CA ALA A 625 -1.12 -8.49 -37.38
C ALA A 625 -1.48 -8.90 -38.83
N TRP A 626 -2.78 -9.01 -39.14
CA TRP A 626 -3.26 -9.28 -40.50
C TRP A 626 -3.33 -8.04 -41.39
N GLN A 627 -3.41 -6.84 -40.81
CA GLN A 627 -3.34 -5.56 -41.52
C GLN A 627 -1.93 -4.94 -41.54
N ILE A 628 -0.90 -5.71 -41.21
CA ILE A 628 0.45 -5.16 -41.02
C ILE A 628 0.99 -4.53 -42.31
N ASP A 629 0.78 -5.14 -43.47
CA ASP A 629 1.26 -4.61 -44.76
C ASP A 629 0.71 -3.23 -45.13
N PRO A 630 -0.61 -3.00 -45.13
CA PRO A 630 -1.13 -1.66 -45.38
C PRO A 630 -0.74 -0.65 -44.30
N LEU A 631 -0.56 -1.08 -43.05
CA LEU A 631 -0.10 -0.21 -41.96
C LEU A 631 1.35 0.25 -42.18
N LEU A 632 2.27 -0.66 -42.52
CA LEU A 632 3.69 -0.35 -42.74
C LEU A 632 3.93 0.61 -43.92
N LYS A 633 2.96 0.76 -44.83
CA LYS A 633 3.04 1.77 -45.92
C LYS A 633 2.81 3.20 -45.43
N VAL A 634 2.21 3.36 -44.24
CA VAL A 634 1.81 4.66 -43.71
C VAL A 634 2.36 4.94 -42.31
N ALA A 635 2.94 3.95 -41.62
CA ALA A 635 3.59 4.14 -40.33
C ALA A 635 5.12 4.18 -40.51
N ASP A 636 5.78 5.09 -39.81
CA ASP A 636 7.24 5.26 -39.89
C ASP A 636 7.98 4.24 -39.00
N PHE A 637 7.29 3.69 -37.98
CA PHE A 637 7.73 2.57 -37.16
C PHE A 637 6.52 1.88 -36.50
N VAL A 638 6.72 0.69 -35.95
CA VAL A 638 5.71 0.01 -35.12
C VAL A 638 6.32 -0.56 -33.84
N SER A 639 5.53 -0.64 -32.77
CA SER A 639 5.95 -1.23 -31.50
C SER A 639 4.91 -2.25 -31.01
N ILE A 640 5.33 -3.46 -30.69
CA ILE A 640 4.45 -4.51 -30.18
C ILE A 640 4.17 -4.24 -28.69
N GLY A 641 2.90 -3.99 -28.36
CA GLY A 641 2.43 -3.89 -26.99
C GLY A 641 2.06 -5.27 -26.47
N SER A 642 3.04 -6.07 -26.04
CA SER A 642 2.80 -7.49 -25.72
C SER A 642 1.76 -7.71 -24.62
N ASN A 643 1.66 -6.80 -23.65
CA ASN A 643 0.74 -6.96 -22.52
C ASN A 643 -0.72 -7.02 -22.99
N ASP A 644 -1.14 -6.07 -23.83
CA ASP A 644 -2.49 -6.01 -24.37
C ASP A 644 -2.67 -6.99 -25.55
N LEU A 645 -1.63 -7.19 -26.38
CA LEU A 645 -1.67 -8.19 -27.45
C LEU A 645 -1.96 -9.59 -26.93
N LEU A 646 -1.26 -10.03 -25.89
CA LEU A 646 -1.44 -11.36 -25.30
C LEU A 646 -2.80 -11.49 -24.64
N GLN A 647 -3.27 -10.45 -23.95
CA GLN A 647 -4.59 -10.41 -23.36
C GLN A 647 -5.68 -10.66 -24.41
N PHE A 648 -5.61 -9.99 -25.57
CA PHE A 648 -6.61 -10.18 -26.63
C PHE A 648 -6.42 -11.48 -27.42
N LEU A 649 -5.18 -11.94 -27.63
CA LEU A 649 -4.92 -13.22 -28.29
C LEU A 649 -5.45 -14.41 -27.49
N PHE A 650 -5.28 -14.38 -26.16
CA PHE A 650 -5.76 -15.44 -25.27
C PHE A 650 -7.16 -15.21 -24.71
N ALA A 651 -7.78 -14.06 -25.00
CA ALA A 651 -9.01 -13.60 -24.37
C ALA A 651 -8.95 -13.73 -22.84
N SER A 652 -7.83 -13.27 -22.26
CA SER A 652 -7.49 -13.49 -20.85
C SER A 652 -7.06 -12.18 -20.20
N ASP A 653 -7.90 -11.68 -19.30
CA ASP A 653 -7.61 -10.47 -18.53
C ASP A 653 -6.44 -10.71 -17.57
N ARG A 654 -5.39 -9.88 -17.69
CA ARG A 654 -4.21 -9.92 -16.82
C ARG A 654 -4.50 -9.46 -15.39
N GLY A 655 -5.54 -8.66 -15.19
CA GLY A 655 -5.99 -8.20 -13.87
C GLY A 655 -6.74 -9.27 -13.09
N ASN A 656 -7.12 -10.39 -13.72
CA ASN A 656 -7.84 -11.48 -13.08
C ASN A 656 -6.85 -12.49 -12.45
N PRO A 657 -6.78 -12.61 -11.11
CA PRO A 657 -5.84 -13.53 -10.45
C PRO A 657 -6.04 -15.00 -10.83
N THR A 658 -7.27 -15.39 -11.19
CA THR A 658 -7.61 -16.76 -11.60
C THR A 658 -6.95 -17.15 -12.94
N MET A 659 -6.59 -16.16 -13.75
CA MET A 659 -5.97 -16.36 -15.06
C MET A 659 -4.44 -16.17 -15.04
N ALA A 660 -3.88 -15.72 -13.92
CA ALA A 660 -2.45 -15.52 -13.77
C ALA A 660 -1.68 -16.83 -14.01
N GLY A 661 -0.65 -16.78 -14.89
CA GLY A 661 0.18 -17.95 -15.21
C GLY A 661 -0.46 -19.01 -16.10
N ARG A 662 -1.72 -18.83 -16.56
CA ARG A 662 -2.43 -19.82 -17.37
C ARG A 662 -1.89 -19.97 -18.79
N TYR A 663 -1.35 -18.90 -19.36
CA TYR A 663 -0.84 -18.86 -20.74
C TYR A 663 0.61 -18.37 -20.75
N ASP A 664 1.49 -19.10 -21.41
CA ASP A 664 2.89 -18.70 -21.53
C ASP A 664 3.09 -17.75 -22.73
N PRO A 665 3.70 -16.56 -22.54
CA PRO A 665 4.10 -15.70 -23.65
C PRO A 665 5.07 -16.37 -24.63
N LEU A 666 5.76 -17.44 -24.23
CA LEU A 666 6.67 -18.23 -25.08
C LEU A 666 5.96 -19.40 -25.78
N SER A 667 4.64 -19.34 -25.96
CA SER A 667 3.92 -20.29 -26.79
C SER A 667 4.32 -20.14 -28.28
N PRO A 668 4.37 -21.24 -29.04
CA PRO A 668 4.71 -21.22 -30.48
C PRO A 668 3.85 -20.24 -31.29
N ALA A 669 2.54 -20.19 -31.01
CA ALA A 669 1.60 -19.34 -31.74
C ALA A 669 1.87 -17.84 -31.54
N VAL A 670 2.19 -17.43 -30.30
CA VAL A 670 2.56 -16.04 -29.99
C VAL A 670 3.86 -15.67 -30.69
N LEU A 671 4.88 -16.53 -30.58
CA LEU A 671 6.17 -16.28 -31.22
C LEU A 671 6.04 -16.22 -32.74
N ALA A 672 5.21 -17.07 -33.36
CA ALA A 672 4.91 -17.02 -34.78
C ALA A 672 4.27 -15.68 -35.20
N ILE A 673 3.35 -15.13 -34.40
CA ILE A 673 2.75 -13.80 -34.65
C ILE A 673 3.81 -12.69 -34.55
N VAL A 674 4.66 -12.73 -33.52
CA VAL A 674 5.76 -11.76 -33.36
C VAL A 674 6.74 -11.85 -34.52
N GLY A 675 7.14 -13.06 -34.91
CA GLY A 675 8.01 -13.31 -36.07
C GLY A 675 7.38 -12.88 -37.39
N HIS A 676 6.07 -13.07 -37.55
CA HIS A 676 5.33 -12.54 -38.69
C HIS A 676 5.45 -11.01 -38.76
N ILE A 677 5.12 -10.29 -37.69
CA ILE A 677 5.21 -8.82 -37.66
C ILE A 677 6.66 -8.35 -37.92
N ALA A 678 7.65 -8.97 -37.26
CA ALA A 678 9.06 -8.63 -37.40
C ALA A 678 9.58 -8.83 -38.83
N SER A 679 9.21 -9.95 -39.47
CA SER A 679 9.59 -10.25 -40.86
C SER A 679 8.96 -9.28 -41.86
N ARG A 680 7.67 -8.94 -41.70
CA ARG A 680 6.98 -7.97 -42.56
C ARG A 680 7.57 -6.57 -42.42
N GLY A 681 7.85 -6.12 -41.19
CA GLY A 681 8.52 -4.85 -40.94
C GLY A 681 9.90 -4.77 -41.60
N ARG A 682 10.71 -5.84 -41.46
CA ARG A 682 12.01 -5.94 -42.13
C ARG A 682 11.91 -5.87 -43.65
N ALA A 683 10.95 -6.60 -44.23
CA ALA A 683 10.72 -6.58 -45.68
C ALA A 683 10.27 -5.19 -46.19
N ALA A 684 9.55 -4.42 -45.37
CA ALA A 684 9.13 -3.06 -45.66
C ALA A 684 10.20 -2.00 -45.35
N GLY A 685 11.29 -2.35 -44.68
CA GLY A 685 12.30 -1.40 -44.19
C GLY A 685 11.81 -0.53 -43.02
N VAL A 686 10.73 -0.93 -42.34
CA VAL A 686 10.12 -0.19 -41.23
C VAL A 686 10.57 -0.79 -39.89
N PRO A 687 11.11 0.00 -38.96
CA PRO A 687 11.53 -0.48 -37.64
C PRO A 687 10.39 -1.11 -36.85
N VAL A 688 10.66 -2.29 -36.26
CA VAL A 688 9.76 -3.00 -35.35
C VAL A 688 10.44 -3.14 -34.00
N SER A 689 9.73 -2.75 -32.94
CA SER A 689 10.18 -2.86 -31.55
C SER A 689 9.14 -3.58 -30.69
N LEU A 690 9.48 -3.90 -29.44
CA LEU A 690 8.53 -4.41 -28.45
C LEU A 690 8.75 -3.69 -27.12
N CYS A 691 7.66 -3.22 -26.49
CA CYS A 691 7.72 -2.43 -25.25
C CYS A 691 6.95 -3.00 -24.05
N GLY A 692 6.42 -4.22 -24.16
CA GLY A 692 5.77 -4.90 -23.03
C GLY A 692 6.75 -5.63 -22.10
N GLU A 693 6.25 -6.10 -20.96
CA GLU A 693 7.09 -6.59 -19.85
C GLU A 693 7.99 -7.78 -20.21
N MET A 694 7.56 -8.60 -21.17
CA MET A 694 8.35 -9.75 -21.62
C MET A 694 9.69 -9.34 -22.26
N ALA A 695 9.86 -8.10 -22.72
CA ALA A 695 11.16 -7.60 -23.19
C ALA A 695 12.22 -7.56 -22.08
N GLY A 696 11.81 -7.46 -20.81
CA GLY A 696 12.71 -7.31 -19.67
C GLY A 696 13.19 -8.61 -19.04
N ARG A 697 12.75 -9.77 -19.53
CA ARG A 697 13.15 -11.08 -18.99
C ARG A 697 14.11 -11.77 -19.97
N PRO A 698 15.32 -12.19 -19.56
CA PRO A 698 16.35 -12.66 -20.50
C PRO A 698 15.90 -13.82 -21.41
N LEU A 699 15.14 -14.80 -20.91
CA LEU A 699 14.66 -15.92 -21.72
C LEU A 699 13.65 -15.49 -22.80
N GLU A 700 12.69 -14.64 -22.43
CA GLU A 700 11.72 -14.06 -23.34
C GLU A 700 12.40 -13.13 -24.35
N ALA A 701 13.31 -12.25 -23.89
CA ALA A 701 14.09 -11.36 -24.74
C ALA A 701 14.92 -12.15 -25.77
N MET A 702 15.52 -13.28 -25.37
CA MET A 702 16.22 -14.20 -26.26
C MET A 702 15.27 -14.68 -27.38
N ALA A 703 14.07 -15.18 -27.04
CA ALA A 703 13.09 -15.62 -28.02
C ALA A 703 12.64 -14.49 -28.96
N LEU A 704 12.46 -13.28 -28.43
CA LEU A 704 12.06 -12.10 -29.19
C LEU A 704 13.10 -11.67 -30.22
N VAL A 705 14.39 -11.62 -29.84
CA VAL A 705 15.46 -11.34 -30.81
C VAL A 705 15.62 -12.50 -31.80
N GLY A 706 15.41 -13.74 -31.35
CA GLY A 706 15.33 -14.93 -32.19
C GLY A 706 14.20 -14.85 -33.23
N MET A 707 13.08 -14.18 -32.93
CA MET A 707 12.02 -13.87 -33.90
C MET A 707 12.38 -12.72 -34.86
N GLY A 708 13.53 -12.07 -34.65
CA GLY A 708 14.09 -11.07 -35.55
C GLY A 708 13.80 -9.63 -35.14
N LEU A 709 13.38 -9.38 -33.91
CA LEU A 709 13.31 -8.02 -33.35
C LEU A 709 14.72 -7.48 -33.09
N LYS A 710 14.94 -6.19 -33.38
CA LYS A 710 16.21 -5.49 -33.19
C LYS A 710 16.16 -4.36 -32.17
N SER A 711 14.99 -4.10 -31.60
CA SER A 711 14.79 -3.06 -30.60
C SER A 711 13.81 -3.55 -29.54
N LEU A 712 14.26 -3.54 -28.29
CA LEU A 712 13.47 -3.93 -27.12
C LEU A 712 13.41 -2.76 -26.15
N SER A 713 12.25 -2.55 -25.53
CA SER A 713 12.02 -1.53 -24.52
C SER A 713 11.48 -2.16 -23.24
N MET A 714 12.14 -1.91 -22.11
CA MET A 714 11.95 -2.66 -20.86
C MET A 714 12.17 -1.79 -19.62
N PRO A 715 11.88 -2.27 -18.39
CA PRO A 715 12.29 -1.56 -17.17
C PRO A 715 13.80 -1.37 -17.09
N ALA A 716 14.26 -0.26 -16.48
CA ALA A 716 15.68 0.07 -16.38
C ALA A 716 16.54 -1.05 -15.76
N ALA A 717 16.03 -1.72 -14.73
CA ALA A 717 16.71 -2.83 -14.05
C ALA A 717 16.94 -4.06 -14.95
N SER A 718 16.11 -4.24 -16.00
CA SER A 718 16.18 -5.37 -16.91
C SER A 718 17.26 -5.24 -17.99
N VAL A 719 17.78 -4.03 -18.23
CA VAL A 719 18.73 -3.77 -19.33
C VAL A 719 20.03 -4.55 -19.14
N GLY A 720 20.59 -4.57 -17.92
CA GLY A 720 21.81 -5.32 -17.60
C GLY A 720 21.71 -6.83 -17.86
N PRO A 721 20.73 -7.53 -17.24
CA PRO A 721 20.48 -8.94 -17.49
C PRO A 721 20.28 -9.28 -18.96
N VAL A 722 19.45 -8.52 -19.68
CA VAL A 722 19.20 -8.76 -21.11
C VAL A 722 20.46 -8.52 -21.95
N LYS A 723 21.22 -7.46 -21.66
CA LYS A 723 22.49 -7.16 -22.35
C LYS A 723 23.52 -8.28 -22.16
N ARG A 724 23.63 -8.83 -20.95
CA ARG A 724 24.50 -9.98 -20.65
C ARG A 724 24.11 -11.21 -21.47
N MET A 725 22.82 -11.54 -21.48
CA MET A 725 22.28 -12.64 -22.29
C MET A 725 22.62 -12.46 -23.77
N LEU A 726 22.34 -11.27 -24.33
CA LEU A 726 22.60 -10.99 -25.74
C LEU A 726 24.07 -11.18 -26.12
N ARG A 727 25.00 -10.70 -25.29
CA ARG A 727 26.45 -10.84 -25.54
C ARG A 727 26.94 -12.29 -25.43
N SER A 728 26.18 -13.18 -24.82
CA SER A 728 26.46 -14.62 -24.77
C SER A 728 25.76 -15.42 -25.89
N LEU A 729 24.84 -14.81 -26.62
CA LEU A 729 24.00 -15.47 -27.62
C LEU A 729 24.67 -15.48 -29.01
N ASP A 730 24.67 -16.64 -29.67
CA ASP A 730 24.80 -16.73 -31.14
C ASP A 730 23.40 -16.70 -31.75
N LEU A 731 23.03 -15.56 -32.33
CA LEU A 731 21.65 -15.33 -32.75
C LEU A 731 21.29 -16.15 -33.98
N GLY A 732 22.19 -16.28 -34.95
CA GLY A 732 21.99 -17.10 -36.14
C GLY A 732 21.72 -18.56 -35.81
N HIS A 733 22.51 -19.15 -34.91
CA HIS A 733 22.30 -20.52 -34.46
C HIS A 733 20.96 -20.68 -33.73
N PHE A 734 20.68 -19.79 -32.78
CA PHE A 734 19.44 -19.83 -32.00
C PHE A 734 18.18 -19.62 -32.87
N HIS A 735 18.24 -18.70 -33.84
CA HIS A 735 17.15 -18.46 -34.78
C HIS A 735 16.78 -19.75 -35.51
N ASN A 736 17.76 -20.46 -36.07
CA ASN A 736 17.52 -21.72 -36.79
C ASN A 736 16.94 -22.81 -35.89
N TYR A 737 17.40 -22.91 -34.63
CA TYR A 737 16.83 -23.83 -33.65
C TYR A 737 15.35 -23.52 -33.37
N LEU A 738 15.05 -22.25 -33.12
CA LEU A 738 13.70 -21.80 -32.75
C LEU A 738 12.68 -21.98 -33.88
N GLN A 739 13.07 -21.78 -35.14
CA GLN A 739 12.19 -21.98 -36.30
C GLN A 739 11.60 -23.40 -36.35
N ASN A 740 12.32 -24.42 -35.88
CA ASN A 740 11.85 -25.82 -35.90
C ASN A 740 10.65 -26.09 -34.96
N TYR A 741 10.33 -25.16 -34.05
CA TYR A 741 9.30 -25.36 -33.03
C TYR A 741 8.09 -24.42 -33.16
N LEU A 742 8.13 -23.45 -34.08
CA LEU A 742 7.05 -22.47 -34.24
C LEU A 742 5.72 -23.08 -34.69
N ASP A 743 5.77 -24.17 -35.47
CA ASP A 743 4.58 -24.90 -35.93
C ASP A 743 4.12 -25.97 -34.92
N SER A 744 4.75 -26.06 -33.74
CA SER A 744 4.37 -27.07 -32.75
C SER A 744 3.08 -26.71 -32.01
N SER A 745 2.30 -27.71 -31.61
CA SER A 745 1.11 -27.56 -30.76
C SER A 745 1.45 -27.46 -29.26
N SER A 746 2.72 -27.21 -28.92
CA SER A 746 3.19 -27.15 -27.53
C SER A 746 2.56 -25.97 -26.80
N HIS A 747 2.19 -26.16 -25.53
CA HIS A 747 1.68 -25.07 -24.70
C HIS A 747 2.74 -23.97 -24.48
N SER A 748 4.00 -24.37 -24.29
CA SER A 748 5.12 -23.46 -24.06
C SER A 748 6.40 -24.02 -24.67
N LEU A 749 7.27 -23.15 -25.16
CA LEU A 749 8.65 -23.48 -25.54
C LEU A 749 9.66 -23.23 -24.41
N ARG A 750 9.24 -22.72 -23.25
CA ARG A 750 10.12 -22.27 -22.16
C ARG A 750 11.20 -23.28 -21.79
N ASP A 751 10.85 -24.54 -21.58
CA ASP A 751 11.82 -25.58 -21.21
C ASP A 751 12.80 -25.88 -22.34
N LYS A 752 12.33 -25.89 -23.60
CA LYS A 752 13.20 -26.06 -24.76
C LYS A 752 14.19 -24.92 -24.92
N LEU A 753 13.75 -23.69 -24.61
CA LEU A 753 14.59 -22.49 -24.66
C LEU A 753 15.60 -22.47 -23.51
N ARG A 754 15.19 -22.89 -22.31
CA ARG A 754 16.09 -23.05 -21.16
C ARG A 754 17.17 -24.10 -21.41
N ASN A 755 16.78 -25.27 -21.94
CA ASN A 755 17.73 -26.33 -22.27
C ASN A 755 18.72 -25.86 -23.34
N PHE A 756 18.25 -25.20 -24.41
CA PHE A 756 19.14 -24.61 -25.40
C PHE A 756 20.11 -23.60 -24.78
N ALA A 757 19.64 -22.75 -23.87
CA ALA A 757 20.48 -21.79 -23.19
C ALA A 757 21.56 -22.46 -22.32
N GLN A 758 21.21 -23.53 -21.61
CA GLN A 758 22.14 -24.32 -20.81
C GLN A 758 23.18 -25.03 -21.70
N ASP A 759 22.74 -25.66 -22.80
CA ASP A 759 23.61 -26.41 -23.72
C ASP A 759 24.61 -25.50 -24.47
N HIS A 760 24.35 -24.20 -24.53
CA HIS A 760 25.15 -23.22 -25.28
C HIS A 760 25.78 -22.12 -24.40
N ASP A 761 25.75 -22.27 -23.08
CA ASP A 761 26.30 -21.32 -22.10
C ASP A 761 25.78 -19.89 -22.30
N ILE A 762 24.46 -19.77 -22.56
CA ILE A 762 23.77 -18.48 -22.68
C ILE A 762 23.39 -18.01 -21.28
N ALA A 763 23.82 -16.80 -20.92
CA ALA A 763 23.67 -16.20 -19.61
C ALA A 763 22.24 -15.65 -19.39
N ILE A 764 21.30 -16.53 -19.03
CA ILE A 764 19.88 -16.23 -18.76
C ILE A 764 19.61 -15.95 -17.29
#